data_AF-U4LF84-F1
#
_entry.id   AF-U4LF84-F1
#
_cell.length_a   1.000
_cell.length_b   1.000
_cell.length_c   1.000
_cell.angle_alpha   90.00
_cell.angle_beta   90.00
_cell.angle_gamma   90.00
#
_symmetry.space_group_name_H-M   'P 1'
#
loop_
_entity.id
_entity.type
_entity.pdbx_description
1 polymer ?
#
loop_
_entity_poly.entity_id
_entity_poly.type
_entity_poly.pdbx_seq_one_letter_code
_entity_poly.pdbx_strand_id
1 'polypeptide(L)'
;MSFLFGRNRQKTPQELVRSLKQTILQLDSPLEKRRASEDATKILHNLKIVLQGDTGLYLQETEPVPEQVQALSDEVINKDLLPLLAESLFRLDFEAKKDVTALFSGLLRYRPQPPPYYPQPQTPPLYPVVEYLSYEVREPNRQNPPKTLQVLVAHYKNHPDVANNCGTILRESIKHESLARVILYSDVFWDFFDYVQGGSFDIASDAFSTFRELLTKNKRLVAGFLAERHNEFFARYNTLLVSSNYVTKRQSIKLLGEILLDRANYNVMLAYVDAPEHLKLTMNLLRDKSKNIQYEAFHVFKVFVANPKKSRAVQDILLKNRERLLDFLPKFHEDRKDDEQFIDEKSFLMKQIRDLGQPPQQQQQQSREPRGGAARFVTLAKEYRSSNNPIYADQPELLTFFSGDAFNPSLESTVTKGRHMVPILNTLNLSAACLGNHDLDFGVAQFQYLAKTCNFPWLCANVLDPALGEGIGIIGLVEREWLDTINSLPVGIQYENARETAMRLVPGLREQGAELIVVVSHMREPNDQKLAEELPEGFVDIILGGHDHHYAHEIRNGIHLIRSGCDFKQMSYLEARKKSNDDSVPGWHFDIVRRDVTSDVPEDPETKEKVEKVTSGLKAKLEKPIGFTSVPLDARFTTIRAKESNYANFITDLMRFYYGADCTLIGGGTMRGDALYPPGVLKIRDIVNCFPFEDPVVVIRLSGANILAALENGFSKIPALEGRFPHVSGIQVVYDPSLPAGARITECFMGAEPIDKDKKYTMATRGYMATGKDGYTALSPEMGAEWVVDDENGTMLSIILRQYFLSQRVVGRWKCGRTTRNFFKTFKNSLAEHGQLVQSEKARENEERSDDDQDSGSDDTEGEHEMTERQEKLVGRMGKKWARLAGVGGGKTYGEDVDWTSAIAPKLEGRIRTVGEAMPTGEEVLE
;
A
#
# COMPACT_ATOMS: atom_id res chain seq x y z
N MET A 1 12.43 14.99 79.52
CA MET A 1 13.19 15.38 78.30
C MET A 1 13.55 14.12 77.51
N SER A 2 12.63 13.58 76.69
CA SER A 2 12.91 12.70 75.54
C SER A 2 11.58 12.35 74.87
N PHE A 3 11.11 13.20 73.95
CA PHE A 3 9.84 13.01 73.23
C PHE A 3 9.88 13.67 71.83
N LEU A 4 11.07 13.68 71.20
CA LEU A 4 11.36 14.42 69.96
C LEU A 4 12.33 13.68 69.03
N PHE A 5 12.04 12.44 68.63
CA PHE A 5 12.58 11.84 67.41
C PHE A 5 11.64 10.73 66.93
N GLY A 6 11.21 10.75 65.65
CA GLY A 6 10.30 9.72 65.13
C GLY A 6 9.40 10.06 63.93
N ARG A 7 9.65 11.13 63.16
CA ARG A 7 9.08 11.19 61.80
C ARG A 7 9.81 10.13 60.96
N ASN A 8 9.10 9.08 60.53
CA ASN A 8 9.64 8.09 59.60
C ASN A 8 10.14 8.79 58.34
N ARG A 9 11.46 8.80 58.15
CA ARG A 9 12.09 9.31 56.93
C ARG A 9 11.70 8.37 55.78
N GLN A 10 11.00 8.89 54.76
CA GLN A 10 10.76 8.14 53.53
C GLN A 10 12.11 7.71 52.96
N LYS A 11 12.24 6.41 52.65
CA LYS A 11 13.44 5.86 52.02
C LYS A 11 13.54 6.36 50.59
N THR A 12 14.75 6.72 50.17
CA THR A 12 15.05 7.04 48.76
C THR A 12 14.88 5.81 47.85
N PRO A 13 14.69 5.99 46.53
CA PRO A 13 14.63 4.87 45.59
C PRO A 13 15.83 3.93 45.70
N GLN A 14 17.04 4.48 45.90
CA GLN A 14 18.27 3.69 46.04
C GLN A 14 18.28 2.86 47.33
N GLU A 15 17.82 3.42 48.45
CA GLU A 15 17.67 2.68 49.72
C GLU A 15 16.59 1.59 49.62
N LEU A 16 15.50 1.83 48.89
CA LEU A 16 14.45 0.83 48.65
C LEU A 16 14.98 -0.34 47.80
N VAL A 17 15.64 -0.08 46.67
CA VAL A 17 16.23 -1.12 45.80
C VAL A 17 17.27 -1.96 46.54
N ARG A 18 18.17 -1.32 47.30
CA ARG A 18 19.17 -2.03 48.12
C ARG A 18 18.54 -2.86 49.23
N SER A 19 17.55 -2.30 49.93
CA SER A 19 16.78 -3.04 50.95
C SER A 19 16.14 -4.28 50.34
N LEU A 20 15.43 -4.13 49.22
CA LEU A 20 14.73 -5.22 48.55
C LEU A 20 15.69 -6.34 48.11
N LYS A 21 16.83 -5.99 47.51
CA LYS A 21 17.86 -6.98 47.12
C LYS A 21 18.36 -7.80 48.31
N GLN A 22 18.61 -7.15 49.46
CA GLN A 22 18.99 -7.86 50.68
C GLN A 22 17.86 -8.75 51.21
N THR A 23 16.62 -8.25 51.25
CA THR A 23 15.46 -8.99 51.74
C THR A 23 15.12 -10.21 50.89
N ILE A 24 15.26 -10.13 49.55
CA ILE A 24 15.05 -11.28 48.65
C ILE A 24 16.05 -12.40 48.95
N LEU A 25 17.33 -12.07 49.19
CA LEU A 25 18.36 -13.04 49.55
C LEU A 25 18.10 -13.73 50.92
N GLN A 26 17.29 -13.11 51.79
CA GLN A 26 16.89 -13.70 53.08
C GLN A 26 15.66 -14.64 52.97
N LEU A 27 14.97 -14.69 51.83
CA LEU A 27 13.80 -15.58 51.64
C LEU A 27 14.15 -17.08 51.68
N ASP A 28 15.43 -17.43 51.49
CA ASP A 28 15.96 -18.78 51.63
C ASP A 28 16.19 -19.20 53.11
N SER A 29 16.16 -18.27 54.07
CA SER A 29 16.35 -18.55 55.50
C SER A 29 15.03 -19.01 56.16
N PRO A 30 14.92 -20.25 56.67
CA PRO A 30 13.69 -20.75 57.30
C PRO A 30 13.26 -19.95 58.54
N LEU A 31 14.21 -19.30 59.22
CA LEU A 31 13.98 -18.51 60.42
C LEU A 31 13.51 -17.08 60.12
N GLU A 32 13.97 -16.49 59.01
CA GLU A 32 13.68 -15.08 58.68
C GLU A 32 12.56 -14.92 57.64
N LYS A 33 12.22 -15.98 56.90
CA LYS A 33 11.29 -15.97 55.75
C LYS A 33 10.02 -15.15 55.95
N ARG A 34 9.31 -15.31 57.07
CA ARG A 34 8.04 -14.59 57.32
C ARG A 34 8.24 -13.07 57.39
N ARG A 35 9.26 -12.63 58.13
CA ARG A 35 9.60 -11.21 58.25
C ARG A 35 10.12 -10.65 56.92
N ALA A 36 10.98 -11.41 56.24
CA ALA A 36 11.49 -11.04 54.92
C ALA A 36 10.36 -10.88 53.89
N SER A 37 9.35 -11.76 53.89
CA SER A 37 8.22 -11.64 52.95
C SER A 37 7.33 -10.42 53.23
N GLU A 38 7.02 -10.14 54.50
CA GLU A 38 6.28 -8.93 54.89
C GLU A 38 7.05 -7.65 54.54
N ASP A 39 8.37 -7.62 54.74
CA ASP A 39 9.21 -6.47 54.42
C ASP A 39 9.43 -6.31 52.91
N ALA A 40 9.60 -7.39 52.15
CA ALA A 40 9.67 -7.37 50.69
C ALA A 40 8.38 -6.81 50.07
N THR A 41 7.22 -7.24 50.56
CA THR A 41 5.91 -6.74 50.12
C THR A 41 5.78 -5.24 50.34
N LYS A 42 6.13 -4.73 51.52
CA LYS A 42 6.13 -3.28 51.81
C LYS A 42 7.10 -2.51 50.91
N ILE A 43 8.29 -3.04 50.64
CA ILE A 43 9.28 -2.34 49.80
C ILE A 43 8.83 -2.31 48.33
N LEU A 44 8.33 -3.42 47.79
CA LEU A 44 7.78 -3.51 46.43
C LEU A 44 6.62 -2.52 46.21
N HIS A 45 5.71 -2.43 47.19
CA HIS A 45 4.62 -1.46 47.16
C HIS A 45 5.10 -0.01 47.08
N ASN A 46 6.11 0.37 47.88
CA ASN A 46 6.71 1.70 47.82
C ASN A 46 7.43 1.97 46.48
N LEU A 47 8.12 0.97 45.92
CA LEU A 47 8.78 1.09 44.61
C LEU A 47 7.76 1.31 43.47
N LYS A 48 6.59 0.66 43.55
CA LYS A 48 5.47 0.90 42.64
C LYS A 48 4.90 2.32 42.78
N ILE A 49 4.70 2.81 44.00
CA ILE A 49 4.22 4.21 44.23
C ILE A 49 5.21 5.22 43.63
N VAL A 50 6.52 5.03 43.81
CA VAL A 50 7.54 5.89 43.17
C VAL A 50 7.40 5.91 41.65
N LEU A 51 7.05 4.79 41.04
CA LEU A 51 6.97 4.61 39.58
C LEU A 51 5.63 5.06 38.95
N GLN A 52 4.52 4.92 39.69
CA GLN A 52 3.15 5.09 39.16
C GLN A 52 2.35 6.21 39.82
N GLY A 53 2.83 6.76 40.94
CA GLY A 53 2.05 7.61 41.83
C GLY A 53 1.15 6.82 42.80
N ASP A 54 0.43 7.55 43.65
CA ASP A 54 -0.62 7.00 44.53
C ASP A 54 -2.00 7.52 44.08
N THR A 55 -2.93 6.60 43.83
CA THR A 55 -4.30 6.84 43.35
C THR A 55 -5.36 6.38 44.37
N GLY A 56 -5.01 6.35 45.66
CA GLY A 56 -5.93 5.97 46.73
C GLY A 56 -7.13 6.92 46.86
N LEU A 57 -8.35 6.36 46.89
CA LEU A 57 -9.66 7.06 46.96
C LEU A 57 -9.85 8.10 48.09
N TYR A 58 -8.91 8.24 49.03
CA TYR A 58 -9.01 9.07 50.22
C TYR A 58 -7.70 9.83 50.58
N LEU A 59 -6.71 9.84 49.68
CA LEU A 59 -5.46 10.60 49.84
C LEU A 59 -5.26 11.54 48.65
N GLN A 60 -4.43 12.57 48.81
CA GLN A 60 -4.12 13.48 47.70
C GLN A 60 -3.40 12.70 46.60
N GLU A 61 -3.96 12.72 45.39
CA GLU A 61 -3.34 12.14 44.19
C GLU A 61 -1.91 12.65 44.09
N THR A 62 -0.95 11.71 44.13
CA THR A 62 0.47 12.06 44.12
C THR A 62 1.09 11.56 42.82
N GLU A 63 1.40 12.46 41.90
CA GLU A 63 2.04 12.11 40.64
C GLU A 63 3.48 11.59 40.85
N PRO A 64 3.97 10.66 40.01
CA PRO A 64 5.34 10.16 40.11
C PRO A 64 6.37 11.25 39.78
N VAL A 65 7.32 11.47 40.68
CA VAL A 65 8.35 12.52 40.55
C VAL A 65 9.45 12.07 39.57
N PRO A 66 9.70 12.76 38.44
CA PRO A 66 10.59 12.29 37.38
C PRO A 66 12.00 11.92 37.84
N GLU A 67 12.61 12.72 38.72
CA GLU A 67 13.96 12.47 39.26
C GLU A 67 13.99 11.21 40.13
N GLN A 68 12.90 10.89 40.83
CA GLN A 68 12.81 9.67 41.63
C GLN A 68 12.58 8.43 40.75
N VAL A 69 11.83 8.55 39.66
CA VAL A 69 11.66 7.47 38.67
C VAL A 69 12.96 7.20 37.93
N GLN A 70 13.72 8.25 37.57
CA GLN A 70 15.05 8.09 36.98
C GLN A 70 16.01 7.39 37.95
N ALA A 71 16.11 7.89 39.19
CA ALA A 71 16.93 7.28 40.24
C ALA A 71 16.54 5.82 40.55
N LEU A 72 15.26 5.48 40.45
CA LEU A 72 14.76 4.11 40.54
C LEU A 72 15.25 3.26 39.37
N SER A 73 15.04 3.70 38.13
CA SER A 73 15.49 3.02 36.91
C SER A 73 16.99 2.73 36.95
N ASP A 74 17.80 3.74 37.27
CA ASP A 74 19.26 3.65 37.31
C ASP A 74 19.73 2.66 38.38
N GLU A 75 19.20 2.70 39.61
CA GLU A 75 19.62 1.76 40.67
C GLU A 75 19.11 0.32 40.39
N VAL A 76 17.92 0.15 39.79
CA VAL A 76 17.40 -1.17 39.38
C VAL A 76 18.35 -1.86 38.40
N ILE A 77 18.85 -1.12 37.41
CA ILE A 77 19.86 -1.57 36.43
C ILE A 77 21.20 -1.83 37.14
N ASN A 78 21.71 -0.85 37.88
CA ASN A 78 23.01 -0.92 38.57
C ASN A 78 23.11 -2.01 39.66
N LYS A 79 21.98 -2.56 40.12
CA LYS A 79 21.93 -3.62 41.13
C LYS A 79 21.40 -4.96 40.60
N ASP A 80 21.16 -5.11 39.30
CA ASP A 80 20.61 -6.33 38.70
C ASP A 80 19.37 -6.83 39.45
N LEU A 81 18.46 -5.91 39.77
CA LEU A 81 17.27 -6.27 40.56
C LEU A 81 16.24 -7.05 39.73
N LEU A 82 16.08 -6.75 38.44
CA LEU A 82 15.12 -7.46 37.58
C LEU A 82 15.46 -8.96 37.37
N PRO A 83 16.71 -9.37 37.09
CA PRO A 83 17.09 -10.78 37.08
C PRO A 83 16.75 -11.50 38.39
N LEU A 84 17.14 -10.91 39.53
CA LEU A 84 16.89 -11.48 40.86
C LEU A 84 15.40 -11.61 41.18
N LEU A 85 14.59 -10.62 40.78
CA LEU A 85 13.14 -10.65 40.93
C LEU A 85 12.47 -11.71 40.04
N ALA A 86 12.95 -11.91 38.81
CA ALA A 86 12.45 -12.97 37.94
C ALA A 86 12.78 -14.36 38.51
N GLU A 87 14.02 -14.59 38.94
CA GLU A 87 14.45 -15.85 39.58
C GLU A 87 13.67 -16.13 40.88
N SER A 88 13.39 -15.10 41.68
CA SER A 88 12.75 -15.25 42.99
C SER A 88 11.23 -15.10 42.99
N LEU A 89 10.58 -14.91 41.83
CA LEU A 89 9.17 -14.54 41.73
C LEU A 89 8.23 -15.54 42.45
N PHE A 90 8.51 -16.84 42.35
CA PHE A 90 7.74 -17.91 43.00
C PHE A 90 7.85 -17.93 44.52
N ARG A 91 8.83 -17.22 45.10
CA ARG A 91 9.10 -17.16 46.55
C ARG A 91 8.33 -16.05 47.27
N LEU A 92 7.73 -15.12 46.51
CA LEU A 92 7.05 -13.94 47.01
C LEU A 92 5.56 -14.21 47.32
N ASP A 93 5.00 -13.44 48.26
CA ASP A 93 3.56 -13.47 48.53
C ASP A 93 2.72 -12.90 47.37
N PHE A 94 1.42 -13.21 47.37
CA PHE A 94 0.50 -12.90 46.26
C PHE A 94 0.47 -11.41 45.87
N GLU A 95 0.43 -10.47 46.82
CA GLU A 95 0.46 -9.04 46.52
C GLU A 95 1.84 -8.58 46.04
N ALA A 96 2.92 -9.11 46.61
CA ALA A 96 4.28 -8.84 46.14
C ALA A 96 4.49 -9.29 44.69
N LYS A 97 3.95 -10.45 44.29
CA LYS A 97 3.96 -10.91 42.89
C LYS A 97 3.30 -9.91 41.93
N LYS A 98 2.17 -9.30 42.31
CA LYS A 98 1.50 -8.26 41.51
C LYS A 98 2.34 -6.99 41.41
N ASP A 99 2.90 -6.51 42.53
CA ASP A 99 3.70 -5.29 42.54
C ASP A 99 5.02 -5.48 41.78
N VAL A 100 5.60 -6.69 41.72
CA VAL A 100 6.70 -7.02 40.79
C VAL A 100 6.26 -6.91 39.33
N THR A 101 5.11 -7.47 38.96
CA THR A 101 4.57 -7.34 37.59
C THR A 101 4.36 -5.85 37.23
N ALA A 102 3.81 -5.05 38.15
CA ALA A 102 3.63 -3.60 37.95
C ALA A 102 4.97 -2.84 37.82
N LEU A 103 5.97 -3.18 38.64
CA LEU A 103 7.32 -2.62 38.59
C LEU A 103 8.01 -2.89 37.25
N PHE A 104 8.00 -4.14 36.78
CA PHE A 104 8.50 -4.50 35.45
C PHE A 104 7.78 -3.71 34.35
N SER A 105 6.44 -3.71 34.36
CA SER A 105 5.66 -3.08 33.30
C SER A 105 5.82 -1.56 33.24
N GLY A 106 5.92 -0.88 34.39
CA GLY A 106 6.17 0.56 34.43
C GLY A 106 7.59 0.92 33.99
N LEU A 107 8.59 0.12 34.38
CA LEU A 107 9.99 0.34 34.01
C LEU A 107 10.26 0.09 32.52
N LEU A 108 9.59 -0.88 31.90
CA LEU A 108 9.66 -1.11 30.45
C LEU A 108 9.05 0.06 29.65
N ARG A 109 8.01 0.70 30.19
CA ARG A 109 7.36 1.88 29.59
C ARG A 109 8.08 3.20 29.90
N TYR A 110 8.99 3.22 30.87
CA TYR A 110 9.64 4.45 31.31
C TYR A 110 10.60 4.99 30.24
N ARG A 111 10.42 6.28 29.92
CA ARG A 111 11.27 7.05 29.03
C ARG A 111 11.75 8.31 29.78
N PRO A 112 13.08 8.52 29.94
CA PRO A 112 13.60 9.75 30.50
C PRO A 112 13.21 10.96 29.64
N GLN A 113 12.88 12.09 30.25
CA GLN A 113 12.71 13.34 29.49
C GLN A 113 14.09 13.90 29.10
N PRO A 114 14.25 14.41 27.86
CA PRO A 114 15.49 15.09 27.48
C PRO A 114 15.64 16.40 28.27
N PRO A 115 16.87 16.81 28.64
CA PRO A 115 17.09 18.06 29.36
C PRO A 115 16.68 19.27 28.48
N PRO A 116 16.03 20.30 29.06
CA PRO A 116 15.33 21.35 28.31
C PRO A 116 16.21 22.30 27.47
N TYR A 117 17.53 22.09 27.43
CA TYR A 117 18.50 22.94 26.74
C TYR A 117 19.30 22.24 25.64
N TYR A 118 19.02 20.96 25.34
CA TYR A 118 19.67 20.27 24.22
C TYR A 118 18.77 20.19 22.99
N PRO A 119 19.26 20.53 21.78
CA PRO A 119 18.59 20.13 20.55
C PRO A 119 18.53 18.60 20.49
N GLN A 120 17.41 18.03 20.01
CA GLN A 120 17.24 16.59 20.03
C GLN A 120 18.35 15.89 19.21
N PRO A 121 19.09 14.93 19.80
CA PRO A 121 20.02 14.12 19.03
C PRO A 121 19.27 13.18 18.09
N GLN A 122 19.88 12.83 16.96
CA GLN A 122 19.37 11.91 15.92
C GLN A 122 19.27 10.43 16.38
N THR A 123 19.20 10.18 17.68
CA THR A 123 19.20 8.84 18.29
C THR A 123 17.79 8.38 18.65
N PRO A 124 17.49 7.07 18.55
CA PRO A 124 16.18 6.51 18.90
C PRO A 124 15.78 6.78 20.36
N PRO A 125 14.49 6.68 20.71
CA PRO A 125 14.01 6.91 22.07
C PRO A 125 14.69 5.96 23.07
N LEU A 126 15.42 6.53 24.02
CA LEU A 126 16.11 5.78 25.07
C LEU A 126 15.09 5.12 26.00
N TYR A 127 15.14 3.79 26.11
CA TYR A 127 14.38 3.00 27.08
C TYR A 127 15.38 2.23 27.95
N PRO A 128 15.87 2.80 29.07
CA PRO A 128 17.06 2.28 29.77
C PRO A 128 16.97 0.80 30.18
N VAL A 129 15.79 0.36 30.61
CA VAL A 129 15.53 -1.02 31.04
C VAL A 129 15.40 -1.98 29.83
N VAL A 130 14.85 -1.50 28.71
CA VAL A 130 14.76 -2.27 27.46
C VAL A 130 16.16 -2.45 26.87
N GLU A 131 16.98 -1.40 26.87
CA GLU A 131 18.39 -1.48 26.47
C GLU A 131 19.13 -2.48 27.35
N TYR A 132 19.11 -2.32 28.69
CA TYR A 132 19.73 -3.24 29.65
C TYR A 132 19.32 -4.71 29.47
N LEU A 133 18.05 -5.00 29.21
CA LEU A 133 17.54 -6.37 29.00
C LEU A 133 17.80 -6.92 27.58
N SER A 134 18.12 -6.06 26.61
CA SER A 134 18.38 -6.45 25.20
C SER A 134 19.86 -6.51 24.82
N TYR A 135 20.76 -6.08 25.71
CA TYR A 135 22.12 -5.71 25.32
C TYR A 135 23.07 -6.89 25.07
N GLU A 136 23.25 -7.23 23.79
CA GLU A 136 24.44 -7.95 23.34
C GLU A 136 25.63 -6.97 23.19
N VAL A 137 26.60 -7.08 24.09
CA VAL A 137 28.00 -6.64 23.93
C VAL A 137 28.27 -5.13 23.70
N ARG A 138 28.37 -4.34 24.80
CA ARG A 138 29.40 -3.28 24.98
C ARG A 138 29.74 -3.03 26.47
N GLU A 139 30.25 -4.06 27.14
CA GLU A 139 31.03 -3.92 28.38
C GLU A 139 32.11 -5.01 28.28
N PRO A 140 33.42 -4.67 28.20
CA PRO A 140 34.48 -5.68 27.95
C PRO A 140 34.54 -6.83 28.97
N ASN A 141 33.92 -6.64 30.13
CA ASN A 141 33.91 -7.58 31.25
C ASN A 141 32.54 -8.25 31.52
N ARG A 142 31.48 -7.95 30.75
CA ARG A 142 30.13 -8.50 31.01
C ARG A 142 29.77 -9.57 29.98
N GLN A 143 29.99 -10.83 30.37
CA GLN A 143 30.16 -11.93 29.42
C GLN A 143 28.87 -12.52 28.81
N ASN A 144 27.69 -12.09 29.25
CA ASN A 144 26.37 -12.38 28.65
C ASN A 144 25.32 -11.34 29.11
N PRO A 145 24.24 -11.09 28.32
CA PRO A 145 23.07 -10.37 28.81
C PRO A 145 22.39 -11.13 29.97
N PRO A 146 21.66 -10.43 30.84
CA PRO A 146 20.91 -11.08 31.91
C PRO A 146 19.79 -11.97 31.34
N LYS A 147 19.76 -13.25 31.73
CA LYS A 147 18.79 -14.26 31.22
C LYS A 147 17.36 -14.08 31.76
N THR A 148 16.96 -12.86 32.10
CA THR A 148 15.70 -12.53 32.78
C THR A 148 14.48 -13.00 32.00
N LEU A 149 14.43 -12.73 30.70
CA LEU A 149 13.30 -13.15 29.85
C LEU A 149 13.24 -14.68 29.72
N GLN A 150 14.39 -15.34 29.61
CA GLN A 150 14.47 -16.80 29.52
C GLN A 150 14.04 -17.49 30.83
N VAL A 151 14.38 -16.92 31.99
CA VAL A 151 13.90 -17.38 33.30
C VAL A 151 12.38 -17.25 33.40
N LEU A 152 11.81 -16.13 32.96
CA LEU A 152 10.35 -15.93 32.95
C LEU A 152 9.63 -16.93 32.03
N VAL A 153 10.20 -17.29 30.87
CA VAL A 153 9.66 -18.34 30.00
C VAL A 153 9.77 -19.72 30.66
N ALA A 154 10.92 -20.07 31.25
CA ALA A 154 11.12 -21.36 31.93
C ALA A 154 10.18 -21.57 33.14
N HIS A 155 9.71 -20.49 33.77
CA HIS A 155 8.78 -20.56 34.90
C HIS A 155 7.40 -21.10 34.55
N TYR A 156 6.94 -21.08 33.29
CA TYR A 156 5.70 -21.77 32.88
C TYR A 156 5.73 -23.27 33.22
N LYS A 157 6.92 -23.89 33.22
CA LYS A 157 7.16 -25.29 33.60
C LYS A 157 7.63 -25.44 35.04
N ASN A 158 8.63 -24.64 35.43
CA ASN A 158 9.33 -24.81 36.70
C ASN A 158 8.49 -24.34 37.89
N HIS A 159 7.71 -23.27 37.72
CA HIS A 159 6.90 -22.65 38.77
C HIS A 159 5.51 -22.23 38.24
N PRO A 160 4.61 -23.21 38.02
CA PRO A 160 3.26 -22.98 37.45
C PRO A 160 2.43 -21.91 38.19
N ASP A 161 2.68 -21.70 39.48
CA ASP A 161 1.98 -20.74 40.34
C ASP A 161 2.30 -19.26 40.05
N VAL A 162 3.29 -18.97 39.20
CA VAL A 162 3.64 -17.62 38.71
C VAL A 162 3.49 -17.43 37.22
N ALA A 163 3.01 -18.45 36.48
CA ALA A 163 2.91 -18.41 35.02
C ALA A 163 2.19 -17.15 34.49
N ASN A 164 1.05 -16.76 35.09
CA ASN A 164 0.29 -15.56 34.68
C ASN A 164 1.05 -14.25 34.96
N ASN A 165 1.85 -14.18 36.02
CA ASN A 165 2.73 -13.03 36.29
C ASN A 165 3.86 -12.96 35.25
N CYS A 166 4.48 -14.10 34.93
CA CYS A 166 5.50 -14.21 33.88
C CYS A 166 4.94 -13.80 32.51
N GLY A 167 3.79 -14.34 32.12
CA GLY A 167 3.12 -14.00 30.86
C GLY A 167 2.78 -12.52 30.73
N THR A 168 2.34 -11.88 31.82
CA THR A 168 2.09 -10.43 31.82
C THR A 168 3.37 -9.62 31.61
N ILE A 169 4.48 -9.99 32.27
CA ILE A 169 5.78 -9.32 32.09
C ILE A 169 6.33 -9.56 30.67
N LEU A 170 6.21 -10.79 30.16
CA LEU A 170 6.65 -11.16 28.81
C LEU A 170 5.84 -10.41 27.74
N ARG A 171 4.51 -10.35 27.84
CA ARG A 171 3.64 -9.59 26.92
C ARG A 171 3.89 -8.08 26.94
N GLU A 172 4.34 -7.52 28.06
CA GLU A 172 4.81 -6.13 28.07
C GLU A 172 6.18 -6.00 27.38
N SER A 173 7.12 -6.89 27.68
CA SER A 173 8.48 -6.90 27.12
C SER A 173 8.48 -6.99 25.58
N ILE A 174 7.68 -7.89 25.01
CA ILE A 174 7.63 -8.14 23.56
C ILE A 174 7.00 -7.00 22.74
N LYS A 175 6.48 -5.94 23.39
CA LYS A 175 6.11 -4.70 22.68
C LYS A 175 7.33 -3.97 22.11
N HIS A 176 8.52 -4.25 22.65
CA HIS A 176 9.79 -3.74 22.16
C HIS A 176 10.45 -4.80 21.29
N GLU A 177 10.78 -4.45 20.03
CA GLU A 177 11.33 -5.40 19.05
C GLU A 177 12.63 -6.07 19.54
N SER A 178 13.49 -5.33 20.24
CA SER A 178 14.75 -5.83 20.78
C SER A 178 14.55 -6.97 21.78
N LEU A 179 13.56 -6.87 22.68
CA LEU A 179 13.25 -7.92 23.66
C LEU A 179 12.49 -9.10 23.04
N ALA A 180 11.64 -8.84 22.06
CA ALA A 180 11.01 -9.90 21.27
C ALA A 180 12.06 -10.75 20.52
N ARG A 181 13.11 -10.11 19.98
CA ARG A 181 14.25 -10.78 19.32
C ARG A 181 15.00 -11.69 20.30
N VAL A 182 15.29 -11.21 21.52
CA VAL A 182 15.94 -12.01 22.59
C VAL A 182 15.17 -13.29 22.92
N ILE A 183 13.83 -13.27 22.87
CA ILE A 183 13.02 -14.49 23.11
C ILE A 183 12.99 -15.36 21.85
N LEU A 184 12.60 -14.83 20.69
CA LEU A 184 12.44 -15.59 19.44
C LEU A 184 13.70 -16.37 19.03
N TYR A 185 14.88 -15.79 19.24
CA TYR A 185 16.17 -16.38 18.87
C TYR A 185 16.84 -17.17 20.01
N SER A 186 16.13 -17.44 21.10
CA SER A 186 16.62 -18.24 22.23
C SER A 186 15.95 -19.62 22.29
N ASP A 187 16.68 -20.65 22.75
CA ASP A 187 16.19 -22.03 22.84
C ASP A 187 14.85 -22.16 23.58
N VAL A 188 14.60 -21.32 24.59
CA VAL A 188 13.36 -21.32 25.38
C VAL A 188 12.10 -20.98 24.57
N PHE A 189 12.24 -20.35 23.39
CA PHE A 189 11.11 -20.13 22.48
C PHE A 189 10.44 -21.46 22.11
N TRP A 190 11.23 -22.51 21.92
CA TRP A 190 10.75 -23.81 21.49
C TRP A 190 9.93 -24.52 22.57
N ASP A 191 10.09 -24.17 23.84
CA ASP A 191 9.31 -24.74 24.94
C ASP A 191 7.82 -24.31 24.87
N PHE A 192 7.50 -23.18 24.23
CA PHE A 192 6.11 -22.75 24.09
C PHE A 192 5.23 -23.79 23.38
N PHE A 193 5.79 -24.59 22.47
CA PHE A 193 5.04 -25.67 21.81
C PHE A 193 4.53 -26.73 22.79
N ASP A 194 5.23 -26.96 23.90
CA ASP A 194 4.78 -27.81 25.01
C ASP A 194 3.86 -27.03 25.95
N TYR A 195 4.20 -25.78 26.28
CA TYR A 195 3.43 -24.97 27.25
C TYR A 195 2.01 -24.64 26.79
N VAL A 196 1.75 -24.57 25.47
CA VAL A 196 0.39 -24.38 24.93
C VAL A 196 -0.46 -25.67 24.92
N GLN A 197 0.11 -26.81 25.30
CA GLN A 197 -0.58 -28.10 25.36
C GLN A 197 -0.63 -28.69 26.77
N GLY A 198 0.37 -28.42 27.60
CA GLY A 198 0.50 -28.92 28.97
C GLY A 198 -0.01 -27.95 30.05
N GLY A 199 0.06 -28.40 31.31
CA GLY A 199 -0.35 -27.61 32.47
C GLY A 199 -1.86 -27.58 32.73
N SER A 200 -2.30 -26.63 33.56
CA SER A 200 -3.73 -26.33 33.74
C SER A 200 -4.24 -25.45 32.59
N PHE A 201 -5.57 -25.40 32.40
CA PHE A 201 -6.19 -24.60 31.35
C PHE A 201 -5.76 -23.13 31.36
N ASP A 202 -5.70 -22.51 32.54
CA ASP A 202 -5.32 -21.09 32.68
C ASP A 202 -3.88 -20.85 32.21
N ILE A 203 -2.96 -21.75 32.57
CA ILE A 203 -1.55 -21.67 32.21
C ILE A 203 -1.36 -21.90 30.71
N ALA A 204 -2.00 -22.91 30.14
CA ALA A 204 -1.96 -23.18 28.70
C ALA A 204 -2.55 -22.00 27.89
N SER A 205 -3.63 -21.37 28.38
CA SER A 205 -4.26 -20.22 27.72
C SER A 205 -3.41 -18.95 27.83
N ASP A 206 -2.75 -18.72 28.96
CA ASP A 206 -1.82 -17.60 29.12
C ASP A 206 -0.55 -17.79 28.28
N ALA A 207 0.01 -19.00 28.28
CA ALA A 207 1.13 -19.39 27.42
C ALA A 207 0.79 -19.21 25.93
N PHE A 208 -0.41 -19.63 25.49
CA PHE A 208 -0.86 -19.42 24.12
C PHE A 208 -1.00 -17.94 23.79
N SER A 209 -1.48 -17.12 24.73
CA SER A 209 -1.61 -15.67 24.53
C SER A 209 -0.24 -15.02 24.34
N THR A 210 0.75 -15.39 25.17
CA THR A 210 2.14 -14.92 25.05
C THR A 210 2.79 -15.39 23.74
N PHE A 211 2.62 -16.67 23.37
CA PHE A 211 3.14 -17.25 22.12
C PHE A 211 2.53 -16.59 20.88
N ARG A 212 1.21 -16.34 20.89
CA ARG A 212 0.50 -15.63 19.84
C ARG A 212 1.00 -14.20 19.68
N GLU A 213 1.11 -13.44 20.77
CA GLU A 213 1.60 -12.05 20.68
C GLU A 213 3.05 -11.99 20.19
N LEU A 214 3.91 -12.90 20.64
CA LEU A 214 5.30 -12.99 20.18
C LEU A 214 5.38 -13.22 18.66
N LEU A 215 4.46 -14.01 18.09
CA LEU A 215 4.36 -14.31 16.66
C LEU A 215 3.53 -13.31 15.83
N THR A 216 2.89 -12.30 16.43
CA THR A 216 1.99 -11.38 15.70
C THR A 216 2.27 -9.89 15.93
N LYS A 217 3.01 -9.53 16.98
CA LYS A 217 3.29 -8.12 17.33
C LYS A 217 4.36 -7.50 16.43
N ASN A 218 5.55 -8.09 16.35
CA ASN A 218 6.71 -7.54 15.65
C ASN A 218 6.85 -8.13 14.24
N LYS A 219 5.93 -7.76 13.35
CA LYS A 219 5.68 -8.46 12.07
C LYS A 219 6.92 -8.69 11.20
N ARG A 220 7.80 -7.69 11.04
CA ARG A 220 9.04 -7.83 10.23
C ARG A 220 10.04 -8.81 10.86
N LEU A 221 10.28 -8.69 12.17
CA LEU A 221 11.13 -9.59 12.93
C LEU A 221 10.63 -11.04 12.85
N VAL A 222 9.33 -11.24 13.05
CA VAL A 222 8.72 -12.58 12.98
C VAL A 222 8.77 -13.14 11.56
N ALA A 223 8.52 -12.33 10.53
CA ALA A 223 8.65 -12.78 9.13
C ALA A 223 10.08 -13.24 8.80
N GLY A 224 11.10 -12.52 9.30
CA GLY A 224 12.50 -12.93 9.20
C GLY A 224 12.76 -14.27 9.90
N PHE A 225 12.38 -14.37 11.18
CA PHE A 225 12.52 -15.61 11.97
C PHE A 225 11.81 -16.81 11.34
N LEU A 226 10.56 -16.65 10.90
CA LEU A 226 9.77 -17.71 10.27
C LEU A 226 10.30 -18.12 8.89
N ALA A 227 10.93 -17.21 8.14
CA ALA A 227 11.62 -17.56 6.90
C ALA A 227 12.93 -18.33 7.20
N GLU A 228 13.69 -17.90 8.21
CA GLU A 228 14.98 -18.49 8.59
C GLU A 228 14.86 -19.86 9.28
N ARG A 229 13.77 -20.10 10.01
CA ARG A 229 13.47 -21.35 10.74
C ARG A 229 12.25 -22.10 10.20
N HIS A 230 11.81 -21.80 8.97
CA HIS A 230 10.57 -22.30 8.35
C HIS A 230 10.29 -23.79 8.62
N ASN A 231 11.23 -24.65 8.26
CA ASN A 231 11.02 -26.10 8.31
C ASN A 231 10.93 -26.63 9.74
N GLU A 232 11.75 -26.12 10.66
CA GLU A 232 11.70 -26.49 12.08
C GLU A 232 10.42 -25.98 12.73
N PHE A 233 10.09 -24.70 12.51
CA PHE A 233 8.89 -24.07 13.06
C PHE A 233 7.64 -24.80 12.62
N PHE A 234 7.42 -25.01 11.32
CA PHE A 234 6.19 -25.67 10.86
C PHE A 234 6.16 -27.17 11.15
N ALA A 235 7.31 -27.86 11.26
CA ALA A 235 7.33 -29.23 11.75
C ALA A 235 6.75 -29.34 13.17
N ARG A 236 7.16 -28.44 14.09
CA ARG A 236 6.60 -28.36 15.45
C ARG A 236 5.16 -27.81 15.44
N TYR A 237 4.87 -26.78 14.65
CA TYR A 237 3.53 -26.15 14.61
C TYR A 237 2.44 -27.11 14.13
N ASN A 238 2.76 -28.00 13.19
CA ASN A 238 1.82 -28.99 12.70
C ASN A 238 1.38 -30.00 13.79
N THR A 239 2.17 -30.20 14.86
CA THR A 239 1.73 -31.02 16.01
C THR A 239 0.60 -30.35 16.79
N LEU A 240 0.59 -29.01 16.85
CA LEU A 240 -0.48 -28.23 17.47
C LEU A 240 -1.80 -28.37 16.69
N LEU A 241 -1.71 -28.40 15.35
CA LEU A 241 -2.85 -28.56 14.45
C LEU A 241 -3.48 -29.97 14.51
N VAL A 242 -2.72 -31.00 14.88
CA VAL A 242 -3.25 -32.36 15.09
C VAL A 242 -3.50 -32.71 16.57
N SER A 243 -3.33 -31.75 17.48
CA SER A 243 -3.47 -31.98 18.93
C SER A 243 -4.82 -32.59 19.30
N SER A 244 -4.85 -33.48 20.29
CA SER A 244 -6.09 -34.01 20.87
C SER A 244 -6.84 -32.95 21.70
N ASN A 245 -6.16 -31.90 22.15
CA ASN A 245 -6.77 -30.79 22.86
C ASN A 245 -7.53 -29.88 21.89
N TYR A 246 -8.86 -29.82 22.05
CA TYR A 246 -9.76 -28.99 21.24
C TYR A 246 -9.36 -27.51 21.25
N VAL A 247 -9.00 -26.96 22.41
CA VAL A 247 -8.70 -25.54 22.57
C VAL A 247 -7.40 -25.20 21.88
N THR A 248 -6.33 -25.96 22.15
CA THR A 248 -5.05 -25.83 21.43
C THR A 248 -5.27 -25.92 19.93
N LYS A 249 -5.91 -26.99 19.43
CA LYS A 249 -6.14 -27.18 17.99
C LYS A 249 -6.86 -25.97 17.37
N ARG A 250 -7.96 -25.51 17.98
CA ARG A 250 -8.75 -24.38 17.49
C ARG A 250 -7.95 -23.08 17.46
N GLN A 251 -7.23 -22.77 18.54
CA GLN A 251 -6.44 -21.54 18.62
C GLN A 251 -5.25 -21.58 17.65
N SER A 252 -4.60 -22.74 17.48
CA SER A 252 -3.50 -22.93 16.55
C SER A 252 -3.89 -22.80 15.08
N ILE A 253 -5.05 -23.34 14.65
CA ILE A 253 -5.50 -23.15 13.26
C ILE A 253 -5.88 -21.68 12.98
N LYS A 254 -6.49 -21.00 13.96
CA LYS A 254 -6.77 -19.56 13.86
C LYS A 254 -5.49 -18.73 13.76
N LEU A 255 -4.52 -18.98 14.65
CA LEU A 255 -3.22 -18.32 14.64
C LEU A 255 -2.43 -18.61 13.34
N LEU A 256 -2.55 -19.81 12.77
CA LEU A 256 -1.97 -20.10 11.45
C LEU A 256 -2.60 -19.21 10.37
N GLY A 257 -3.93 -19.04 10.39
CA GLY A 257 -4.63 -18.09 9.52
C GLY A 257 -4.10 -16.66 9.68
N GLU A 258 -3.95 -16.18 10.92
CA GLU A 258 -3.39 -14.86 11.22
C GLU A 258 -1.94 -14.71 10.71
N ILE A 259 -1.09 -15.74 10.86
CA ILE A 259 0.31 -15.74 10.39
C ILE A 259 0.37 -15.73 8.85
N LEU A 260 -0.34 -16.64 8.17
CA LEU A 260 -0.25 -16.81 6.71
C LEU A 260 -0.94 -15.67 5.93
N LEU A 261 -1.93 -15.01 6.52
CA LEU A 261 -2.64 -13.90 5.86
C LEU A 261 -1.99 -12.53 6.12
N ASP A 262 -0.97 -12.43 6.96
CA ASP A 262 -0.25 -11.16 7.16
C ASP A 262 0.68 -10.82 5.99
N ARG A 263 0.63 -9.56 5.55
CA ARG A 263 1.43 -9.04 4.42
C ARG A 263 2.95 -9.23 4.60
N ALA A 264 3.46 -9.13 5.84
CA ALA A 264 4.88 -9.30 6.12
C ALA A 264 5.35 -10.75 5.89
N ASN A 265 4.45 -11.71 6.11
CA ASN A 265 4.71 -13.15 5.98
C ASN A 265 4.51 -13.67 4.56
N TYR A 266 4.42 -12.82 3.52
CA TYR A 266 4.11 -13.26 2.14
C TYR A 266 5.01 -14.41 1.64
N ASN A 267 6.32 -14.33 1.88
CA ASN A 267 7.27 -15.38 1.48
C ASN A 267 7.09 -16.68 2.28
N VAL A 268 6.81 -16.56 3.59
CA VAL A 268 6.50 -17.68 4.49
C VAL A 268 5.19 -18.36 4.07
N MET A 269 4.17 -17.57 3.72
CA MET A 269 2.90 -18.05 3.19
C MET A 269 3.10 -18.82 1.88
N LEU A 270 3.83 -18.26 0.91
CA LEU A 270 4.11 -18.95 -0.35
C LEU A 270 4.82 -20.30 -0.12
N ALA A 271 5.84 -20.35 0.74
CA ALA A 271 6.54 -21.58 1.07
C ALA A 271 5.61 -22.61 1.75
N TYR A 272 4.75 -22.17 2.68
CA TYR A 272 3.79 -23.04 3.36
C TYR A 272 2.72 -23.59 2.40
N VAL A 273 2.14 -22.77 1.51
CA VAL A 273 1.05 -23.21 0.61
C VAL A 273 1.54 -24.01 -0.61
N ASP A 274 2.85 -24.06 -0.85
CA ASP A 274 3.44 -24.89 -1.91
C ASP A 274 3.69 -26.34 -1.46
N ALA A 275 3.67 -26.59 -0.14
CA ALA A 275 3.92 -27.90 0.45
C ALA A 275 2.67 -28.81 0.44
N PRO A 276 2.72 -30.00 -0.20
CA PRO A 276 1.55 -30.88 -0.32
C PRO A 276 1.09 -31.47 1.03
N GLU A 277 1.98 -31.66 1.99
CA GLU A 277 1.60 -32.18 3.33
C GLU A 277 0.77 -31.17 4.12
N HIS A 278 1.06 -29.87 3.99
CA HIS A 278 0.28 -28.81 4.64
C HIS A 278 -1.11 -28.67 4.00
N LEU A 279 -1.24 -28.88 2.68
CA LEU A 279 -2.54 -28.99 2.02
C LEU A 279 -3.35 -30.17 2.57
N LYS A 280 -2.77 -31.38 2.64
CA LYS A 280 -3.46 -32.57 3.19
C LYS A 280 -3.92 -32.35 4.62
N LEU A 281 -3.06 -31.77 5.47
CA LEU A 281 -3.39 -31.43 6.85
C LEU A 281 -4.59 -30.47 6.92
N THR A 282 -4.57 -29.41 6.12
CA THR A 282 -5.67 -28.42 6.05
C THR A 282 -6.97 -29.06 5.54
N MET A 283 -6.90 -29.93 4.53
CA MET A 283 -8.06 -30.67 4.00
C MET A 283 -8.63 -31.69 5.00
N ASN A 284 -7.82 -32.21 5.92
CA ASN A 284 -8.31 -33.02 7.04
C ASN A 284 -9.01 -32.15 8.10
N LEU A 285 -8.51 -30.95 8.39
CA LEU A 285 -9.14 -30.02 9.33
C LEU A 285 -10.48 -29.46 8.81
N LEU A 286 -10.63 -29.26 7.50
CA LEU A 286 -11.94 -29.01 6.86
C LEU A 286 -12.99 -30.10 7.14
N ARG A 287 -12.56 -31.30 7.56
CA ARG A 287 -13.40 -32.46 7.89
C ARG A 287 -13.39 -32.79 9.39
N ASP A 288 -12.83 -31.92 10.25
CA ASP A 288 -12.87 -32.10 11.71
C ASP A 288 -14.32 -32.12 12.21
N LYS A 289 -14.59 -32.76 13.35
CA LYS A 289 -15.94 -32.85 13.91
C LYS A 289 -16.46 -31.50 14.41
N SER A 290 -15.57 -30.55 14.73
CA SER A 290 -15.96 -29.21 15.18
C SER A 290 -16.15 -28.23 14.03
N LYS A 291 -17.38 -27.72 13.88
CA LYS A 291 -17.72 -26.57 13.04
C LYS A 291 -16.76 -25.38 13.22
N ASN A 292 -16.31 -25.10 14.44
CA ASN A 292 -15.38 -23.98 14.66
C ASN A 292 -13.97 -24.24 14.08
N ILE A 293 -13.52 -25.50 14.01
CA ILE A 293 -12.22 -25.85 13.43
C ILE A 293 -12.32 -25.92 11.91
N GLN A 294 -13.43 -26.47 11.39
CA GLN A 294 -13.76 -26.43 9.97
C GLN A 294 -13.71 -25.00 9.42
N TYR A 295 -14.35 -24.05 10.12
CA TYR A 295 -14.41 -22.64 9.73
C TYR A 295 -13.02 -21.96 9.65
N GLU A 296 -12.17 -22.14 10.66
CA GLU A 296 -10.80 -21.58 10.63
C GLU A 296 -9.93 -22.29 9.57
N ALA A 297 -10.09 -23.60 9.38
CA ALA A 297 -9.39 -24.36 8.35
C ALA A 297 -9.76 -23.92 6.92
N PHE A 298 -10.98 -23.43 6.71
CA PHE A 298 -11.39 -22.82 5.44
C PHE A 298 -10.59 -21.54 5.13
N HIS A 299 -10.31 -20.69 6.13
CA HIS A 299 -9.50 -19.48 5.96
C HIS A 299 -8.04 -19.77 5.60
N VAL A 300 -7.52 -20.95 5.98
CA VAL A 300 -6.20 -21.43 5.52
C VAL A 300 -6.31 -22.10 4.14
N PHE A 301 -7.32 -22.95 3.92
CA PHE A 301 -7.51 -23.66 2.65
C PHE A 301 -7.73 -22.73 1.45
N LYS A 302 -8.44 -21.60 1.64
CA LYS A 302 -8.64 -20.61 0.57
C LYS A 302 -7.31 -20.08 0.01
N VAL A 303 -6.26 -20.00 0.82
CA VAL A 303 -4.93 -19.53 0.39
C VAL A 303 -4.26 -20.54 -0.55
N PHE A 304 -4.33 -21.84 -0.23
CA PHE A 304 -3.85 -22.91 -1.11
C PHE A 304 -4.51 -22.86 -2.49
N VAL A 305 -5.83 -22.67 -2.55
CA VAL A 305 -6.57 -22.60 -3.82
C VAL A 305 -6.33 -21.28 -4.56
N ALA A 306 -6.18 -20.17 -3.83
CA ALA A 306 -5.93 -18.84 -4.40
C ALA A 306 -4.49 -18.64 -4.91
N ASN A 307 -3.51 -19.43 -4.45
CA ASN A 307 -2.13 -19.39 -4.95
C ASN A 307 -2.09 -19.56 -6.49
N PRO A 308 -1.61 -18.58 -7.28
CA PRO A 308 -1.52 -18.71 -8.74
C PRO A 308 -0.34 -19.57 -9.21
N LYS A 309 0.67 -19.80 -8.37
CA LYS A 309 1.89 -20.56 -8.65
C LYS A 309 1.96 -21.80 -7.76
N LYS A 310 0.97 -22.69 -7.89
CA LYS A 310 0.94 -23.95 -7.13
C LYS A 310 2.01 -24.92 -7.67
N SER A 311 2.72 -25.61 -6.80
CA SER A 311 3.50 -26.80 -7.18
C SER A 311 2.60 -27.83 -7.84
N ARG A 312 3.17 -28.64 -8.74
CA ARG A 312 2.44 -29.73 -9.41
C ARG A 312 1.80 -30.68 -8.40
N ALA A 313 2.46 -30.97 -7.28
CA ALA A 313 1.93 -31.82 -6.22
C ALA A 313 0.67 -31.22 -5.56
N VAL A 314 0.67 -29.92 -5.24
CA VAL A 314 -0.50 -29.21 -4.69
C VAL A 314 -1.63 -29.14 -5.73
N GLN A 315 -1.31 -28.84 -6.99
CA GLN A 315 -2.28 -28.80 -8.09
C GLN A 315 -2.93 -30.17 -8.35
N ASP A 316 -2.14 -31.25 -8.36
CA ASP A 316 -2.61 -32.63 -8.55
C ASP A 316 -3.56 -33.06 -7.43
N ILE A 317 -3.27 -32.69 -6.17
CA ILE A 317 -4.16 -32.99 -5.03
C ILE A 317 -5.50 -32.27 -5.20
N LEU A 318 -5.49 -30.99 -5.58
CA LEU A 318 -6.73 -30.23 -5.81
C LEU A 318 -7.52 -30.77 -7.01
N LEU A 319 -6.85 -31.11 -8.12
CA LEU A 319 -7.48 -31.70 -9.31
C LEU A 319 -8.12 -33.07 -8.99
N LYS A 320 -7.39 -33.97 -8.31
CA LYS A 320 -7.89 -35.30 -7.91
C LYS A 320 -9.09 -35.22 -6.95
N ASN A 321 -9.24 -34.12 -6.22
CA ASN A 321 -10.36 -33.90 -5.31
C ASN A 321 -11.41 -32.90 -5.84
N ARG A 322 -11.29 -32.41 -7.09
CA ARG A 322 -12.10 -31.31 -7.64
C ARG A 322 -13.60 -31.55 -7.47
N GLU A 323 -14.11 -32.67 -7.97
CA GLU A 323 -15.54 -33.00 -7.90
C GLU A 323 -16.03 -33.14 -6.44
N ARG A 324 -15.20 -33.74 -5.57
CA ARG A 324 -15.53 -33.92 -4.14
C ARG A 324 -15.58 -32.58 -3.40
N LEU A 325 -14.70 -31.64 -3.76
CA LEU A 325 -14.70 -30.28 -3.23
C LEU A 325 -15.90 -29.47 -3.74
N LEU A 326 -16.28 -29.66 -5.01
CA LEU A 326 -17.45 -28.99 -5.60
C LEU A 326 -18.79 -29.53 -5.07
N ASP A 327 -18.87 -30.78 -4.61
CA ASP A 327 -20.03 -31.30 -3.87
C ASP A 327 -20.04 -30.89 -2.38
N PHE A 328 -18.86 -30.81 -1.76
CA PHE A 328 -18.70 -30.48 -0.34
C PHE A 328 -18.92 -28.99 -0.03
N LEU A 329 -18.30 -28.08 -0.80
CA LEU A 329 -18.30 -26.65 -0.49
C LEU A 329 -19.68 -25.97 -0.53
N PRO A 330 -20.64 -26.32 -1.41
CA PRO A 330 -22.00 -25.77 -1.31
C PRO A 330 -22.60 -26.03 0.07
N LYS A 331 -22.50 -27.27 0.54
CA LYS A 331 -23.06 -27.80 1.80
C LYS A 331 -22.26 -27.39 3.05
N PHE A 332 -21.12 -26.75 2.87
CA PHE A 332 -20.24 -26.35 3.96
C PHE A 332 -20.79 -25.12 4.70
N HIS A 333 -21.10 -25.29 5.99
CA HIS A 333 -21.66 -24.25 6.87
C HIS A 333 -22.91 -23.53 6.30
N GLU A 334 -23.90 -24.28 5.83
CA GLU A 334 -25.20 -23.74 5.38
C GLU A 334 -25.97 -22.97 6.47
N ASP A 335 -25.61 -23.13 7.74
CA ASP A 335 -26.15 -22.38 8.87
C ASP A 335 -25.63 -20.93 8.96
N ARG A 336 -24.54 -20.57 8.27
CA ARG A 336 -23.98 -19.21 8.24
C ARG A 336 -24.55 -18.38 7.08
N LYS A 337 -25.87 -18.17 7.07
CA LYS A 337 -26.56 -17.42 5.98
C LYS A 337 -26.33 -15.91 6.03
N ASP A 338 -26.02 -15.37 7.21
CA ASP A 338 -25.83 -13.93 7.44
C ASP A 338 -24.36 -13.48 7.27
N ASP A 339 -23.44 -14.43 7.08
CA ASP A 339 -22.00 -14.20 6.92
C ASP A 339 -21.67 -14.01 5.43
N GLU A 340 -22.04 -12.84 4.88
CA GLU A 340 -21.89 -12.53 3.45
C GLU A 340 -20.44 -12.65 2.96
N GLN A 341 -19.46 -12.27 3.79
CA GLN A 341 -18.05 -12.43 3.44
C GLN A 341 -17.69 -13.91 3.27
N PHE A 342 -18.10 -14.77 4.20
CA PHE A 342 -17.88 -16.21 4.08
C PHE A 342 -18.57 -16.80 2.84
N ILE A 343 -19.78 -16.34 2.50
CA ILE A 343 -20.51 -16.78 1.30
C ILE A 343 -19.79 -16.34 0.00
N ASP A 344 -19.32 -15.09 -0.08
CA ASP A 344 -18.53 -14.56 -1.20
C ASP A 344 -17.21 -15.34 -1.35
N GLU A 345 -16.49 -15.57 -0.25
CA GLU A 345 -15.24 -16.35 -0.23
C GLU A 345 -15.47 -17.80 -0.66
N LYS A 346 -16.56 -18.44 -0.19
CA LYS A 346 -16.94 -19.82 -0.54
C LYS A 346 -17.30 -19.92 -2.02
N SER A 347 -18.01 -18.94 -2.54
CA SER A 347 -18.39 -18.86 -3.97
C SER A 347 -17.17 -18.64 -4.87
N PHE A 348 -16.26 -17.75 -4.48
CA PHE A 348 -14.98 -17.55 -5.17
C PHE A 348 -14.13 -18.82 -5.16
N LEU A 349 -14.05 -19.51 -4.02
CA LEU A 349 -13.31 -20.76 -3.87
C LEU A 349 -13.85 -21.86 -4.80
N MET A 350 -15.17 -22.05 -4.84
CA MET A 350 -15.82 -23.00 -5.75
C MET A 350 -15.55 -22.67 -7.22
N LYS A 351 -15.59 -21.39 -7.61
CA LYS A 351 -15.21 -20.98 -8.98
C LYS A 351 -13.75 -21.32 -9.29
N GLN A 352 -12.82 -20.94 -8.42
CA GLN A 352 -11.39 -21.24 -8.60
C GLN A 352 -11.10 -22.73 -8.72
N ILE A 353 -11.85 -23.60 -8.01
CA ILE A 353 -11.74 -25.06 -8.09
C ILE A 353 -12.33 -25.61 -9.40
N ARG A 354 -13.45 -25.07 -9.87
CA ARG A 354 -14.06 -25.43 -11.16
C ARG A 354 -13.16 -25.09 -12.33
N ASP A 355 -12.53 -23.92 -12.29
CA ASP A 355 -11.68 -23.38 -13.34
C ASP A 355 -10.27 -24.04 -13.37
N LEU A 356 -9.96 -24.94 -12.41
CA LEU A 356 -8.70 -25.70 -12.40
C LEU A 356 -8.56 -26.57 -13.67
N GLY A 357 -7.64 -26.14 -14.54
CA GLY A 357 -7.26 -26.86 -15.77
C GLY A 357 -7.98 -26.40 -17.04
N GLN A 358 -8.74 -25.30 -17.02
CA GLN A 358 -9.39 -24.75 -18.21
C GLN A 358 -8.67 -23.51 -18.78
N PRO A 359 -8.58 -23.34 -20.11
CA PRO A 359 -8.10 -22.10 -20.73
C PRO A 359 -9.18 -20.99 -20.68
N PRO A 360 -8.81 -19.71 -20.48
CA PRO A 360 -9.77 -18.62 -20.35
C PRO A 360 -10.33 -18.13 -21.70
N GLN A 361 -11.65 -17.98 -21.82
CA GLN A 361 -12.33 -17.41 -22.99
C GLN A 361 -12.33 -15.86 -22.95
N GLN A 362 -12.24 -15.23 -24.13
CA GLN A 362 -12.20 -13.76 -24.28
C GLN A 362 -13.50 -13.20 -24.89
N GLN A 363 -13.94 -12.03 -24.43
CA GLN A 363 -14.86 -11.13 -25.14
C GLN A 363 -14.25 -9.71 -25.17
N GLN A 364 -14.53 -8.95 -26.23
CA GLN A 364 -13.93 -7.62 -26.50
C GLN A 364 -14.93 -6.48 -26.22
N GLN A 365 -14.42 -5.33 -25.82
CA GLN A 365 -15.19 -4.08 -25.63
C GLN A 365 -14.42 -2.93 -26.32
N GLN A 366 -15.13 -2.03 -26.99
CA GLN A 366 -14.55 -1.02 -27.89
C GLN A 366 -13.86 0.15 -27.13
N SER A 367 -12.80 0.71 -27.72
CA SER A 367 -12.08 1.89 -27.22
C SER A 367 -11.89 2.92 -28.35
N ARG A 368 -11.68 4.21 -28.00
CA ARG A 368 -11.36 5.28 -28.95
C ARG A 368 -9.98 5.05 -29.62
N GLU A 369 -9.81 5.65 -30.79
CA GLU A 369 -8.55 5.66 -31.55
C GLU A 369 -7.64 6.85 -31.15
N PRO A 370 -6.30 6.73 -31.32
CA PRO A 370 -5.56 5.52 -31.67
C PRO A 370 -5.54 4.49 -30.53
N ARG A 371 -5.87 3.24 -30.85
CA ARG A 371 -6.01 2.13 -29.90
C ARG A 371 -4.72 1.72 -29.19
N GLY A 372 -3.58 1.87 -29.87
CA GLY A 372 -2.26 1.52 -29.34
C GLY A 372 -2.02 0.04 -29.05
N GLY A 373 -1.09 -0.22 -28.14
CA GLY A 373 -0.77 -1.54 -27.61
C GLY A 373 0.38 -2.24 -28.35
N ALA A 374 1.29 -2.82 -27.55
CA ALA A 374 2.57 -3.39 -28.01
C ALA A 374 2.44 -4.35 -29.21
N ALA A 375 1.42 -5.21 -29.27
CA ALA A 375 1.26 -6.16 -30.37
C ALA A 375 0.94 -5.49 -31.72
N ARG A 376 0.19 -4.37 -31.74
CA ARG A 376 -0.04 -3.59 -32.98
C ARG A 376 1.17 -2.73 -33.32
N PHE A 377 1.80 -2.16 -32.30
CA PHE A 377 3.00 -1.34 -32.47
C PHE A 377 4.16 -2.16 -33.06
N VAL A 378 4.36 -3.41 -32.62
CA VAL A 378 5.32 -4.34 -33.24
C VAL A 378 4.95 -4.65 -34.70
N THR A 379 3.67 -4.79 -35.05
CA THR A 379 3.26 -4.95 -36.46
C THR A 379 3.70 -3.76 -37.31
N LEU A 380 3.45 -2.53 -36.87
CA LEU A 380 3.90 -1.33 -37.60
C LEU A 380 5.44 -1.24 -37.67
N ALA A 381 6.15 -1.54 -36.56
CA ALA A 381 7.60 -1.56 -36.57
C ALA A 381 8.17 -2.64 -37.52
N LYS A 382 7.50 -3.78 -37.66
CA LYS A 382 7.85 -4.84 -38.62
C LYS A 382 7.51 -4.45 -40.07
N GLU A 383 6.47 -3.64 -40.31
CA GLU A 383 6.11 -3.14 -41.66
C GLU A 383 7.29 -2.43 -42.34
N TYR A 384 8.00 -1.59 -41.59
CA TYR A 384 9.18 -0.82 -42.03
C TYR A 384 10.48 -1.64 -42.11
N ARG A 385 10.53 -2.82 -41.49
CA ARG A 385 11.69 -3.73 -41.50
C ARG A 385 11.50 -4.94 -42.43
N SER A 386 10.33 -5.08 -43.04
CA SER A 386 9.96 -6.27 -43.81
C SER A 386 10.56 -6.22 -45.22
N SER A 387 11.50 -7.11 -45.51
CA SER A 387 12.01 -7.36 -46.87
C SER A 387 10.92 -7.86 -47.84
N ASN A 388 9.76 -8.30 -47.32
CA ASN A 388 8.59 -8.67 -48.11
C ASN A 388 7.69 -7.45 -48.43
N ASN A 389 7.99 -6.26 -47.90
CA ASN A 389 7.34 -5.02 -48.31
C ASN A 389 8.18 -4.37 -49.43
N PRO A 390 7.74 -4.39 -50.69
CA PRO A 390 8.55 -3.91 -51.82
C PRO A 390 8.85 -2.41 -51.78
N ILE A 391 8.18 -1.63 -50.91
CA ILE A 391 8.48 -0.22 -50.68
C ILE A 391 9.79 -0.03 -49.89
N TYR A 392 10.11 -0.97 -48.98
CA TYR A 392 11.26 -0.86 -48.08
C TYR A 392 12.35 -1.91 -48.32
N ALA A 393 12.16 -2.84 -49.26
CA ALA A 393 13.07 -3.95 -49.51
C ALA A 393 14.50 -3.52 -49.94
N ASP A 394 14.62 -2.39 -50.63
CA ASP A 394 15.90 -1.83 -51.11
C ASP A 394 16.45 -0.69 -50.22
N GLN A 395 15.83 -0.43 -49.06
CA GLN A 395 16.28 0.62 -48.12
C GLN A 395 17.41 0.12 -47.18
N PRO A 396 18.22 1.03 -46.59
CA PRO A 396 19.20 0.68 -45.56
C PRO A 396 18.58 0.06 -44.31
N GLU A 397 19.39 -0.59 -43.47
CA GLU A 397 18.91 -1.16 -42.20
C GLU A 397 18.33 -0.07 -41.28
N LEU A 398 17.10 -0.30 -40.81
CA LEU A 398 16.38 0.64 -39.97
C LEU A 398 16.98 0.75 -38.56
N LEU A 399 17.43 1.95 -38.21
CA LEU A 399 17.72 2.33 -36.83
C LEU A 399 16.42 2.60 -36.06
N THR A 400 16.34 2.20 -34.79
CA THR A 400 15.17 2.48 -33.96
C THR A 400 15.59 2.92 -32.56
N PHE A 401 15.08 4.06 -32.13
CA PHE A 401 15.41 4.67 -30.84
C PHE A 401 14.18 4.69 -29.93
N PHE A 402 14.40 4.64 -28.62
CA PHE A 402 13.35 4.76 -27.61
C PHE A 402 13.74 5.79 -26.55
N SER A 403 12.97 6.87 -26.41
CA SER A 403 13.35 8.04 -25.61
C SER A 403 13.03 7.91 -24.12
N GLY A 404 13.15 6.72 -23.53
CA GLY A 404 12.99 6.44 -22.08
C GLY A 404 11.56 6.25 -21.56
N ASP A 405 11.44 5.97 -20.26
CA ASP A 405 10.22 5.57 -19.54
C ASP A 405 9.60 4.27 -20.07
N ALA A 406 10.45 3.25 -20.23
CA ALA A 406 10.05 1.95 -20.78
C ALA A 406 9.55 0.95 -19.72
N PHE A 407 10.04 1.03 -18.47
CA PHE A 407 9.76 0.00 -17.45
C PHE A 407 8.61 0.33 -16.49
N ASN A 408 8.19 1.58 -16.37
CA ASN A 408 7.12 2.06 -15.49
C ASN A 408 6.55 3.39 -16.08
N PRO A 409 5.32 3.83 -15.75
CA PRO A 409 4.29 3.17 -14.97
C PRO A 409 3.28 2.38 -15.82
N SER A 410 3.01 1.16 -15.39
CA SER A 410 1.87 0.35 -15.82
C SER A 410 1.37 -0.50 -14.65
N LEU A 411 0.26 -1.18 -14.82
CA LEU A 411 -0.18 -2.18 -13.84
C LEU A 411 0.75 -3.41 -13.85
N GLU A 412 1.18 -3.81 -15.05
CA GLU A 412 2.08 -4.92 -15.28
C GLU A 412 3.47 -4.64 -14.70
N SER A 413 3.94 -3.39 -14.71
CA SER A 413 5.18 -2.98 -14.05
C SER A 413 5.08 -3.09 -12.54
N THR A 414 3.97 -2.70 -11.91
CA THR A 414 3.76 -2.84 -10.46
C THR A 414 3.97 -4.30 -10.00
N VAL A 415 3.48 -5.27 -10.79
CA VAL A 415 3.59 -6.72 -10.49
C VAL A 415 4.92 -7.33 -10.92
N THR A 416 5.45 -6.95 -12.09
CA THR A 416 6.64 -7.57 -12.68
C THR A 416 7.95 -6.83 -12.40
N LYS A 417 7.86 -5.64 -11.78
CA LYS A 417 8.94 -4.67 -11.57
C LYS A 417 9.71 -4.42 -12.89
N GLY A 418 8.99 -3.97 -13.91
CA GLY A 418 9.51 -3.69 -15.26
C GLY A 418 9.74 -4.90 -16.19
N ARG A 419 9.90 -6.12 -15.68
CA ARG A 419 10.30 -7.31 -16.47
C ARG A 419 9.41 -7.64 -17.67
N HIS A 420 8.12 -7.28 -17.62
CA HIS A 420 7.19 -7.50 -18.73
C HIS A 420 7.56 -6.79 -20.05
N MET A 421 8.32 -5.68 -19.99
CA MET A 421 8.65 -4.88 -21.18
C MET A 421 9.89 -5.37 -21.92
N VAL A 422 10.84 -6.02 -21.23
CA VAL A 422 12.07 -6.54 -21.87
C VAL A 422 11.80 -7.40 -23.12
N PRO A 423 10.86 -8.38 -23.11
CA PRO A 423 10.56 -9.16 -24.31
C PRO A 423 9.96 -8.33 -25.45
N ILE A 424 9.24 -7.25 -25.14
CA ILE A 424 8.63 -6.35 -26.13
C ILE A 424 9.71 -5.47 -26.76
N LEU A 425 10.52 -4.79 -25.92
CA LEU A 425 11.61 -3.93 -26.36
C LEU A 425 12.63 -4.71 -27.22
N ASN A 426 12.98 -5.94 -26.81
CA ASN A 426 13.87 -6.79 -27.60
C ASN A 426 13.26 -7.22 -28.95
N THR A 427 11.93 -7.31 -29.05
CA THR A 427 11.22 -7.62 -30.30
C THR A 427 11.17 -6.42 -31.26
N LEU A 428 11.30 -5.18 -30.75
CA LEU A 428 11.39 -3.97 -31.55
C LEU A 428 12.77 -3.75 -32.20
N ASN A 429 13.78 -4.55 -31.82
CA ASN A 429 15.14 -4.49 -32.32
C ASN A 429 15.74 -3.07 -32.23
N LEU A 430 15.65 -2.47 -31.05
CA LEU A 430 16.14 -1.11 -30.79
C LEU A 430 17.65 -1.02 -31.03
N SER A 431 18.09 0.09 -31.63
CA SER A 431 19.49 0.45 -31.78
C SER A 431 20.06 1.05 -30.50
N ALA A 432 19.24 1.81 -29.76
CA ALA A 432 19.52 2.29 -28.40
C ALA A 432 18.23 2.80 -27.73
N ALA A 433 18.27 2.91 -26.39
CA ALA A 433 17.25 3.62 -25.61
C ALA A 433 17.89 4.67 -24.69
N CYS A 434 17.26 5.83 -24.50
CA CYS A 434 17.64 6.76 -23.43
C CYS A 434 17.03 6.32 -22.10
N LEU A 435 17.69 6.63 -20.98
CA LEU A 435 17.15 6.41 -19.64
C LEU A 435 16.06 7.44 -19.30
N GLY A 436 14.86 6.99 -18.94
CA GLY A 436 13.81 7.84 -18.35
C GLY A 436 13.78 7.80 -16.83
N ASN A 437 13.04 8.71 -16.21
CA ASN A 437 12.92 8.77 -14.74
C ASN A 437 12.19 7.54 -14.18
N HIS A 438 11.13 7.09 -14.85
CA HIS A 438 10.33 5.96 -14.42
C HIS A 438 11.04 4.61 -14.66
N ASP A 439 12.11 4.56 -15.46
CA ASP A 439 12.98 3.37 -15.57
C ASP A 439 13.73 3.06 -14.27
N LEU A 440 13.90 4.07 -13.39
CA LEU A 440 14.55 3.95 -12.08
C LEU A 440 13.57 3.79 -10.90
N ASP A 441 12.26 3.74 -11.13
CA ASP A 441 11.25 3.67 -10.05
C ASP A 441 11.37 2.42 -9.15
N PHE A 442 11.97 1.36 -9.67
CA PHE A 442 12.25 0.13 -8.91
C PHE A 442 13.69 0.06 -8.36
N GLY A 443 14.43 1.17 -8.43
CA GLY A 443 15.81 1.32 -7.98
C GLY A 443 16.86 0.87 -9.01
N VAL A 444 18.04 1.48 -8.93
CA VAL A 444 19.17 1.29 -9.86
C VAL A 444 19.54 -0.19 -10.06
N ALA A 445 19.54 -0.99 -8.98
CA ALA A 445 19.88 -2.42 -9.08
C ALA A 445 18.88 -3.23 -9.94
N GLN A 446 17.59 -2.88 -9.90
CA GLN A 446 16.59 -3.51 -10.76
C GLN A 446 16.73 -3.00 -12.20
N PHE A 447 16.97 -1.70 -12.41
CA PHE A 447 17.25 -1.16 -13.74
C PHE A 447 18.46 -1.86 -14.39
N GLN A 448 19.60 -1.96 -13.70
CA GLN A 448 20.79 -2.66 -14.18
C GLN A 448 20.52 -4.13 -14.51
N TYR A 449 19.68 -4.82 -13.74
CA TYR A 449 19.27 -6.18 -14.03
C TYR A 449 18.44 -6.25 -15.33
N LEU A 450 17.48 -5.35 -15.53
CA LEU A 450 16.64 -5.30 -16.73
C LEU A 450 17.44 -4.89 -17.96
N ALA A 451 18.28 -3.86 -17.87
CA ALA A 451 19.14 -3.37 -18.95
C ALA A 451 20.09 -4.47 -19.45
N LYS A 452 20.66 -5.30 -18.56
CA LYS A 452 21.47 -6.47 -18.94
C LYS A 452 20.69 -7.59 -19.64
N THR A 453 19.36 -7.56 -19.60
CA THR A 453 18.48 -8.49 -20.34
C THR A 453 17.91 -7.88 -21.63
N CYS A 454 18.16 -6.59 -21.87
CA CYS A 454 17.92 -5.96 -23.16
C CYS A 454 19.00 -6.35 -24.17
N ASN A 455 18.67 -6.45 -25.45
CA ASN A 455 19.62 -6.71 -26.55
C ASN A 455 20.17 -5.42 -27.19
N PHE A 456 20.04 -4.28 -26.52
CA PHE A 456 20.40 -2.95 -26.99
C PHE A 456 21.03 -2.10 -25.87
N PRO A 457 21.90 -1.12 -26.19
CA PRO A 457 22.49 -0.23 -25.21
C PRO A 457 21.48 0.77 -24.65
N TRP A 458 21.67 1.12 -23.37
CA TRP A 458 20.98 2.22 -22.69
C TRP A 458 21.91 3.43 -22.59
N LEU A 459 21.37 4.63 -22.78
CA LEU A 459 22.14 5.88 -22.91
C LEU A 459 21.76 6.85 -21.79
N CYS A 460 22.77 7.34 -21.07
CA CYS A 460 22.66 8.49 -20.17
C CYS A 460 24.05 9.12 -20.03
N ALA A 461 24.30 10.22 -20.74
CA ALA A 461 25.65 10.79 -20.91
C ALA A 461 25.97 11.92 -19.91
N ASN A 462 24.95 12.53 -19.31
CA ASN A 462 25.07 13.68 -18.41
C ASN A 462 24.65 13.41 -16.96
N VAL A 463 24.49 12.13 -16.59
CA VAL A 463 24.38 11.67 -15.20
C VAL A 463 25.48 10.64 -14.98
N LEU A 464 26.50 11.01 -14.19
CA LEU A 464 27.69 10.19 -13.98
C LEU A 464 27.53 9.33 -12.72
N ASP A 465 27.37 8.03 -12.92
CA ASP A 465 27.48 6.97 -11.92
C ASP A 465 28.47 5.90 -12.44
N PRO A 466 29.52 5.52 -11.69
CA PRO A 466 30.49 4.51 -12.08
C PRO A 466 29.89 3.14 -12.47
N ALA A 467 28.64 2.87 -12.11
CA ALA A 467 27.95 1.61 -12.36
C ALA A 467 27.08 1.58 -13.64
N LEU A 468 27.12 2.62 -14.49
CA LEU A 468 26.32 2.69 -15.73
C LEU A 468 27.05 2.26 -17.01
N GLY A 469 28.40 2.34 -17.07
CA GLY A 469 29.22 1.80 -18.17
C GLY A 469 29.38 2.71 -19.40
N GLU A 470 30.21 2.28 -20.37
CA GLU A 470 30.60 3.04 -21.58
C GLU A 470 30.36 2.24 -22.89
N GLY A 471 30.04 2.93 -24.00
CA GLY A 471 30.26 2.40 -25.36
C GLY A 471 29.30 2.87 -26.48
N ILE A 472 29.87 3.42 -27.56
CA ILE A 472 29.27 3.77 -28.87
C ILE A 472 28.42 5.07 -28.90
N GLY A 473 28.59 5.84 -29.99
CA GLY A 473 28.24 7.25 -30.09
C GLY A 473 26.79 7.60 -30.45
N ILE A 474 25.91 7.60 -29.45
CA ILE A 474 24.61 8.29 -29.49
C ILE A 474 24.47 9.03 -28.16
N ILE A 475 24.05 10.31 -28.17
CA ILE A 475 24.03 11.11 -26.94
C ILE A 475 22.67 10.97 -26.25
N GLY A 476 22.65 10.26 -25.12
CA GLY A 476 21.52 10.21 -24.19
C GLY A 476 21.54 11.37 -23.21
N LEU A 477 20.51 12.20 -23.12
CA LEU A 477 20.47 13.37 -22.22
C LEU A 477 19.20 13.40 -21.35
N VAL A 478 19.36 13.73 -20.07
CA VAL A 478 18.27 13.97 -19.11
C VAL A 478 18.37 15.37 -18.49
N GLU A 479 17.27 15.92 -17.99
CA GLU A 479 17.24 17.25 -17.38
C GLU A 479 17.71 17.24 -15.92
N ARG A 480 17.89 18.39 -15.26
CA ARG A 480 18.35 18.42 -13.86
C ARG A 480 17.21 18.06 -12.90
N GLU A 481 16.05 18.65 -13.14
CA GLU A 481 14.79 18.47 -12.42
C GLU A 481 14.31 17.01 -12.44
N TRP A 482 14.76 16.22 -13.42
CA TRP A 482 14.60 14.76 -13.52
C TRP A 482 14.97 14.04 -12.21
N LEU A 483 16.07 14.45 -11.57
CA LEU A 483 16.54 13.85 -10.31
C LEU A 483 15.52 13.99 -9.16
N ASP A 484 14.75 15.08 -9.14
CA ASP A 484 13.74 15.36 -8.12
C ASP A 484 12.45 14.52 -8.31
N THR A 485 12.29 13.89 -9.48
CA THR A 485 11.15 13.04 -9.82
C THR A 485 11.35 11.55 -9.49
N ILE A 486 12.57 11.14 -9.16
CA ILE A 486 12.91 9.72 -8.99
C ILE A 486 12.75 9.27 -7.54
N ASN A 487 12.07 8.13 -7.37
CA ASN A 487 11.73 7.56 -6.06
C ASN A 487 12.96 7.21 -5.21
N SER A 488 14.03 6.66 -5.81
CA SER A 488 15.24 6.25 -5.09
C SER A 488 16.50 6.38 -5.95
N LEU A 489 17.44 7.21 -5.49
CA LEU A 489 18.75 7.42 -6.13
C LEU A 489 19.88 7.20 -5.10
N PRO A 490 21.01 6.59 -5.52
CA PRO A 490 22.24 6.56 -4.72
C PRO A 490 22.72 7.94 -4.28
N VAL A 491 23.37 8.00 -3.11
CA VAL A 491 24.02 9.22 -2.62
C VAL A 491 25.31 9.46 -3.43
N GLY A 492 25.45 10.66 -4.02
CA GLY A 492 26.69 11.09 -4.69
C GLY A 492 26.64 11.19 -6.22
N ILE A 493 25.47 11.05 -6.84
CA ILE A 493 25.29 11.27 -8.29
C ILE A 493 25.74 12.67 -8.72
N GLN A 494 26.45 12.76 -9.85
CA GLN A 494 26.84 14.02 -10.47
C GLN A 494 26.04 14.26 -11.76
N TYR A 495 25.39 15.42 -11.83
CA TYR A 495 24.70 15.91 -13.03
C TYR A 495 25.60 16.88 -13.80
N GLU A 496 25.80 16.63 -15.09
CA GLU A 496 26.36 17.59 -16.04
C GLU A 496 25.25 18.30 -16.81
N ASN A 497 25.48 19.57 -17.16
CA ASN A 497 24.55 20.32 -18.00
C ASN A 497 24.50 19.70 -19.41
N ALA A 498 23.29 19.42 -19.90
CA ALA A 498 23.03 18.76 -21.18
C ALA A 498 23.75 19.40 -22.38
N ARG A 499 23.83 20.74 -22.43
CA ARG A 499 24.55 21.50 -23.46
C ARG A 499 26.05 21.27 -23.37
N GLU A 500 26.64 21.38 -22.18
CA GLU A 500 28.08 21.19 -21.99
C GLU A 500 28.50 19.74 -22.27
N THR A 501 27.67 18.75 -21.91
CA THR A 501 27.88 17.34 -22.29
C THR A 501 27.82 17.14 -23.81
N ALA A 502 26.85 17.75 -24.50
CA ALA A 502 26.77 17.69 -25.96
C ALA A 502 27.98 18.37 -26.63
N MET A 503 28.36 19.57 -26.18
CA MET A 503 29.55 20.31 -26.64
C MET A 503 30.85 19.52 -26.46
N ARG A 504 30.94 18.71 -25.39
CA ARG A 504 32.08 17.84 -25.09
C ARG A 504 32.12 16.58 -25.97
N LEU A 505 30.97 15.97 -26.27
CA LEU A 505 30.91 14.66 -26.93
C LEU A 505 30.87 14.73 -28.46
N VAL A 506 30.10 15.66 -29.04
CA VAL A 506 29.93 15.76 -30.50
C VAL A 506 31.26 15.86 -31.28
N PRO A 507 32.28 16.64 -30.85
CA PRO A 507 33.55 16.71 -31.59
C PRO A 507 34.22 15.34 -31.73
N GLY A 508 34.26 14.55 -30.65
CA GLY A 508 34.82 13.20 -30.68
C GLY A 508 34.02 12.22 -31.54
N LEU A 509 32.71 12.43 -31.72
CA LEU A 509 31.89 11.66 -32.66
C LEU A 509 32.17 12.04 -34.11
N ARG A 510 32.34 13.33 -34.40
CA ARG A 510 32.73 13.81 -35.75
C ARG A 510 34.14 13.32 -36.11
N GLU A 511 35.09 13.30 -35.17
CA GLU A 511 36.43 12.71 -35.35
C GLU A 511 36.39 11.19 -35.64
N GLN A 512 35.42 10.47 -35.09
CA GLN A 512 35.15 9.06 -35.40
C GLN A 512 34.41 8.85 -36.74
N GLY A 513 34.14 9.92 -37.50
CA GLY A 513 33.53 9.87 -38.84
C GLY A 513 32.01 9.96 -38.86
N ALA A 514 31.34 10.35 -37.76
CA ALA A 514 29.89 10.51 -37.75
C ALA A 514 29.42 11.66 -38.65
N GLU A 515 28.72 11.36 -39.74
CA GLU A 515 28.13 12.35 -40.65
C GLU A 515 26.75 12.89 -40.20
N LEU A 516 26.05 12.14 -39.36
CA LEU A 516 24.75 12.51 -38.76
C LEU A 516 24.85 12.40 -37.23
N ILE A 517 24.41 13.42 -36.50
CA ILE A 517 24.35 13.41 -35.03
C ILE A 517 22.89 13.41 -34.58
N VAL A 518 22.52 12.31 -33.92
CA VAL A 518 21.23 12.11 -33.26
C VAL A 518 21.42 12.23 -31.75
N VAL A 519 20.68 13.13 -31.12
CA VAL A 519 20.48 13.18 -29.67
C VAL A 519 19.19 12.43 -29.37
N VAL A 520 19.21 11.54 -28.36
CA VAL A 520 18.00 10.90 -27.83
C VAL A 520 17.84 11.40 -26.40
N SER A 521 16.82 12.20 -26.12
CA SER A 521 16.65 12.86 -24.83
C SER A 521 15.43 12.35 -24.07
N HIS A 522 15.55 12.29 -22.75
CA HIS A 522 14.42 12.24 -21.83
C HIS A 522 14.40 13.54 -21.02
N MET A 523 14.17 14.63 -21.74
CA MET A 523 14.02 16.00 -21.22
C MET A 523 12.68 16.55 -21.67
N ARG A 524 12.20 17.58 -20.99
CA ARG A 524 11.00 18.31 -21.43
C ARG A 524 11.24 19.12 -22.70
N GLU A 525 10.16 19.41 -23.40
CA GLU A 525 10.11 20.21 -24.61
C GLU A 525 10.85 21.55 -24.48
N PRO A 526 10.64 22.38 -23.44
CA PRO A 526 11.41 23.62 -23.30
C PRO A 526 12.91 23.41 -23.10
N ASN A 527 13.33 22.26 -22.56
CA ASN A 527 14.74 21.93 -22.34
C ASN A 527 15.39 21.38 -23.62
N ASP A 528 14.69 20.60 -24.43
CA ASP A 528 15.12 20.25 -25.80
C ASP A 528 15.19 21.50 -26.69
N GLN A 529 14.17 22.37 -26.66
CA GLN A 529 14.12 23.64 -27.40
C GLN A 529 15.32 24.51 -27.04
N LYS A 530 15.54 24.73 -25.73
CA LYS A 530 16.68 25.48 -25.22
C LYS A 530 18.01 24.86 -25.63
N LEU A 531 18.16 23.53 -25.54
CA LEU A 531 19.37 22.85 -26.00
C LEU A 531 19.61 23.12 -27.49
N ALA A 532 18.58 23.04 -28.33
CA ALA A 532 18.71 23.32 -29.76
C ALA A 532 19.09 24.78 -30.05
N GLU A 533 18.54 25.73 -29.29
CA GLU A 533 18.85 27.17 -29.41
C GLU A 533 20.24 27.55 -28.88
N GLU A 534 20.78 26.84 -27.88
CA GLU A 534 22.09 27.12 -27.26
C GLU A 534 23.28 26.38 -27.91
N LEU A 535 23.02 25.42 -28.79
CA LEU A 535 24.04 24.71 -29.58
C LEU A 535 24.41 25.50 -30.86
N PRO A 536 25.61 25.32 -31.43
CA PRO A 536 25.95 25.89 -32.74
C PRO A 536 25.08 25.30 -33.86
N GLU A 537 24.79 26.10 -34.89
CA GLU A 537 24.08 25.64 -36.09
C GLU A 537 24.83 24.46 -36.75
N GLY A 538 24.11 23.40 -37.12
CA GLY A 538 24.69 22.19 -37.73
C GLY A 538 25.50 21.29 -36.79
N PHE A 539 25.55 21.60 -35.48
CA PHE A 539 26.31 20.80 -34.50
C PHE A 539 25.62 19.46 -34.19
N VAL A 540 24.30 19.51 -34.00
CA VAL A 540 23.40 18.36 -33.89
C VAL A 540 22.37 18.45 -35.01
N ASP A 541 22.03 17.33 -35.65
CA ASP A 541 21.11 17.32 -36.80
C ASP A 541 19.64 17.11 -36.36
N ILE A 542 19.42 16.29 -35.31
CA ILE A 542 18.10 15.92 -34.81
C ILE A 542 18.11 15.53 -33.33
N ILE A 543 17.05 15.92 -32.60
CA ILE A 543 16.76 15.56 -31.21
C ILE A 543 15.46 14.75 -31.16
N LEU A 544 15.55 13.54 -30.60
CA LEU A 544 14.43 12.61 -30.40
C LEU A 544 14.02 12.61 -28.92
N GLY A 545 13.10 13.52 -28.58
CA GLY A 545 12.68 13.80 -27.21
C GLY A 545 11.66 12.82 -26.63
N GLY A 546 11.61 12.79 -25.31
CA GLY A 546 10.70 12.01 -24.47
C GLY A 546 10.01 12.89 -23.43
N HIS A 547 9.72 12.31 -22.25
CA HIS A 547 9.15 12.94 -21.06
C HIS A 547 7.75 13.58 -21.17
N ASP A 548 7.47 14.38 -22.21
CA ASP A 548 6.16 14.97 -22.44
C ASP A 548 5.30 14.02 -23.28
N HIS A 549 4.21 13.52 -22.69
CA HIS A 549 3.36 12.45 -23.25
C HIS A 549 2.47 12.92 -24.43
N HIS A 550 3.03 13.57 -25.44
CA HIS A 550 2.31 14.05 -26.62
C HIS A 550 3.14 13.92 -27.90
N TYR A 551 2.48 14.06 -29.05
CA TYR A 551 3.17 14.06 -30.34
C TYR A 551 3.44 15.49 -30.78
N ALA A 552 4.70 15.81 -31.08
CA ALA A 552 5.12 17.12 -31.60
C ALA A 552 6.28 16.96 -32.59
N HIS A 553 6.36 17.88 -33.57
CA HIS A 553 7.52 18.07 -34.43
C HIS A 553 7.70 19.56 -34.69
N GLU A 554 8.91 20.06 -34.45
CA GLU A 554 9.32 21.42 -34.79
C GLU A 554 10.77 21.43 -35.31
N ILE A 555 11.23 22.61 -35.77
CA ILE A 555 12.62 22.83 -36.17
C ILE A 555 13.11 24.10 -35.45
N ARG A 556 14.25 24.00 -34.75
CA ARG A 556 14.91 25.09 -34.02
C ARG A 556 16.38 25.11 -34.40
N ASN A 557 16.90 26.27 -34.80
CA ASN A 557 18.33 26.44 -35.13
C ASN A 557 18.86 25.42 -36.17
N GLY A 558 18.02 25.05 -37.15
CA GLY A 558 18.31 24.02 -38.16
C GLY A 558 18.15 22.56 -37.68
N ILE A 559 17.92 22.34 -36.38
CA ILE A 559 17.80 21.04 -35.73
C ILE A 559 16.33 20.61 -35.72
N HIS A 560 16.03 19.36 -36.10
CA HIS A 560 14.69 18.79 -35.95
C HIS A 560 14.46 18.34 -34.51
N LEU A 561 13.33 18.68 -33.90
CA LEU A 561 12.92 18.22 -32.57
C LEU A 561 11.63 17.40 -32.71
N ILE A 562 11.63 16.13 -32.28
CA ILE A 562 10.49 15.22 -32.45
C ILE A 562 10.14 14.52 -31.14
N ARG A 563 8.84 14.47 -30.83
CA ARG A 563 8.24 13.71 -29.73
C ARG A 563 7.19 12.77 -30.32
N SER A 564 7.30 11.47 -30.04
CA SER A 564 6.51 10.43 -30.73
C SER A 564 5.27 9.96 -29.96
N GLY A 565 4.72 10.76 -29.05
CA GLY A 565 3.55 10.37 -28.24
C GLY A 565 3.89 9.42 -27.09
N CYS A 566 2.90 8.65 -26.64
CA CYS A 566 2.99 7.76 -25.47
C CYS A 566 2.26 6.43 -25.67
N ASP A 567 2.37 5.50 -24.71
CA ASP A 567 1.57 4.27 -24.57
C ASP A 567 1.51 3.34 -25.81
N PHE A 568 2.54 3.39 -26.68
CA PHE A 568 2.51 2.74 -28.00
C PHE A 568 1.31 3.17 -28.88
N LYS A 569 0.78 4.38 -28.71
CA LYS A 569 -0.31 4.96 -29.53
C LYS A 569 0.20 5.60 -30.83
N GLN A 570 1.42 6.13 -30.83
CA GLN A 570 2.07 6.73 -32.00
C GLN A 570 3.52 6.28 -32.14
N MET A 571 4.05 6.35 -33.35
CA MET A 571 5.49 6.31 -33.66
C MET A 571 5.80 7.33 -34.78
N SER A 572 7.07 7.70 -34.91
CA SER A 572 7.57 8.46 -36.05
C SER A 572 8.44 7.57 -36.93
N TYR A 573 8.17 7.53 -38.23
CA TYR A 573 9.10 7.01 -39.24
C TYR A 573 9.84 8.18 -39.89
N LEU A 574 11.13 8.02 -40.15
CA LEU A 574 11.99 9.08 -40.67
C LEU A 574 12.86 8.54 -41.82
N GLU A 575 12.88 9.25 -42.94
CA GLU A 575 13.91 9.09 -43.96
C GLU A 575 14.88 10.28 -43.93
N ALA A 576 16.16 10.03 -43.67
CA ALA A 576 17.21 11.04 -43.67
C ALA A 576 18.04 10.95 -44.96
N ARG A 577 18.05 12.01 -45.76
CA ARG A 577 18.80 12.10 -47.03
C ARG A 577 19.82 13.23 -46.96
N LYS A 578 21.08 12.95 -47.27
CA LYS A 578 22.18 13.93 -47.26
C LYS A 578 21.93 14.98 -48.35
N LYS A 579 22.06 16.26 -48.03
CA LYS A 579 21.98 17.36 -49.01
C LYS A 579 23.11 17.24 -50.02
N SER A 580 22.90 17.76 -51.23
CA SER A 580 23.86 17.62 -52.33
C SER A 580 25.04 18.58 -52.17
N ASN A 581 26.14 18.32 -52.89
CA ASN A 581 27.30 19.23 -52.89
C ASN A 581 27.03 20.57 -53.63
N ASP A 582 25.90 20.71 -54.34
CA ASP A 582 25.46 21.98 -54.94
C ASP A 582 24.60 22.82 -53.96
N ASP A 583 24.19 22.26 -52.82
CA ASP A 583 23.50 23.01 -51.77
C ASP A 583 24.50 23.89 -50.98
N SER A 584 24.19 25.17 -50.83
CA SER A 584 25.09 26.15 -50.19
C SER A 584 25.32 25.94 -48.68
N VAL A 585 24.62 24.97 -48.06
CA VAL A 585 24.75 24.62 -46.65
C VAL A 585 24.74 23.09 -46.50
N PRO A 586 25.81 22.46 -45.98
CA PRO A 586 25.85 21.02 -45.73
C PRO A 586 24.83 20.63 -44.65
N GLY A 587 24.31 19.40 -44.73
CA GLY A 587 23.40 18.85 -43.72
C GLY A 587 22.47 17.77 -44.28
N TRP A 588 21.40 17.50 -43.55
CA TRP A 588 20.42 16.46 -43.88
C TRP A 588 19.04 17.04 -44.18
N HIS A 589 18.26 16.32 -44.97
CA HIS A 589 16.86 16.55 -45.25
C HIS A 589 16.05 15.36 -44.73
N PHE A 590 15.00 15.63 -43.95
CA PHE A 590 14.20 14.61 -43.28
C PHE A 590 12.75 14.61 -43.78
N ASP A 591 12.30 13.48 -44.33
CA ASP A 591 10.87 13.18 -44.42
C ASP A 591 10.43 12.51 -43.12
N ILE A 592 9.40 13.05 -42.47
CA ILE A 592 8.92 12.57 -41.16
C ILE A 592 7.45 12.18 -41.31
N VAL A 593 7.14 10.93 -40.99
CA VAL A 593 5.79 10.36 -41.08
C VAL A 593 5.33 9.92 -39.69
N ARG A 594 4.31 10.62 -39.16
CA ARG A 594 3.57 10.15 -37.99
C ARG A 594 2.77 8.90 -38.36
N ARG A 595 2.87 7.84 -37.55
CA ARG A 595 2.01 6.65 -37.64
C ARG A 595 1.25 6.47 -36.33
N ASP A 596 -0.07 6.55 -36.44
CA ASP A 596 -1.00 6.24 -35.35
C ASP A 596 -1.31 4.74 -35.34
N VAL A 597 -1.32 4.14 -34.15
CA VAL A 597 -1.51 2.70 -33.95
C VAL A 597 -3.00 2.45 -33.75
N THR A 598 -3.72 2.31 -34.85
CA THR A 598 -5.19 2.22 -34.90
C THR A 598 -5.71 0.78 -34.79
N SER A 599 -7.02 0.59 -34.58
CA SER A 599 -7.59 -0.74 -34.35
C SER A 599 -7.59 -1.68 -35.57
N ASP A 600 -7.51 -1.13 -36.78
CA ASP A 600 -7.34 -1.85 -38.05
C ASP A 600 -5.94 -2.43 -38.25
N VAL A 601 -4.93 -1.91 -37.53
CA VAL A 601 -3.60 -2.54 -37.46
C VAL A 601 -3.75 -3.93 -36.80
N PRO A 602 -3.35 -5.02 -37.48
CA PRO A 602 -3.44 -6.35 -36.90
C PRO A 602 -2.41 -6.54 -35.77
N GLU A 603 -2.74 -7.39 -34.80
CA GLU A 603 -1.85 -7.71 -33.68
C GLU A 603 -0.79 -8.74 -34.11
N ASP A 604 0.50 -8.44 -33.91
CA ASP A 604 1.60 -9.38 -34.10
C ASP A 604 1.39 -10.64 -33.23
N PRO A 605 1.26 -11.86 -33.80
CA PRO A 605 0.86 -13.04 -33.04
C PRO A 605 1.83 -13.42 -31.92
N GLU A 606 3.14 -13.29 -32.16
CA GLU A 606 4.19 -13.63 -31.20
C GLU A 606 4.20 -12.64 -30.01
N THR A 607 4.10 -11.34 -30.31
CA THR A 607 4.00 -10.30 -29.29
C THR A 607 2.69 -10.39 -28.52
N LYS A 608 1.59 -10.74 -29.19
CA LYS A 608 0.30 -11.02 -28.54
C LYS A 608 0.42 -12.17 -27.54
N GLU A 609 1.05 -13.29 -27.90
CA GLU A 609 1.28 -14.40 -26.95
C GLU A 609 2.13 -13.95 -25.75
N LYS A 610 3.20 -13.18 -25.98
CA LYS A 610 4.03 -12.59 -24.90
C LYS A 610 3.18 -11.72 -23.96
N VAL A 611 2.34 -10.84 -24.50
CA VAL A 611 1.44 -9.96 -23.73
C VAL A 611 0.36 -10.76 -22.98
N GLU A 612 -0.28 -11.75 -23.62
CA GLU A 612 -1.29 -12.59 -22.97
C GLU A 612 -0.69 -13.46 -21.84
N LYS A 613 0.54 -13.95 -22.02
CA LYS A 613 1.27 -14.70 -20.98
C LYS A 613 1.60 -13.86 -19.74
N VAL A 614 1.83 -12.56 -19.91
CA VAL A 614 2.00 -11.61 -18.79
C VAL A 614 0.65 -11.26 -18.14
N THR A 615 -0.37 -10.95 -18.95
CA THR A 615 -1.61 -10.29 -18.49
C THR A 615 -2.72 -11.24 -18.06
N SER A 616 -2.73 -12.50 -18.55
CA SER A 616 -3.81 -13.48 -18.31
C SER A 616 -4.09 -13.75 -16.83
N GLY A 617 -3.04 -13.84 -15.99
CA GLY A 617 -3.18 -14.04 -14.55
C GLY A 617 -3.72 -12.83 -13.78
N LEU A 618 -3.68 -11.64 -14.38
CA LEU A 618 -4.16 -10.39 -13.79
C LEU A 618 -5.58 -10.06 -14.25
N LYS A 619 -5.88 -10.19 -15.55
CA LYS A 619 -7.14 -9.78 -16.21
C LYS A 619 -8.40 -10.15 -15.42
N ALA A 620 -8.53 -11.41 -15.00
CA ALA A 620 -9.71 -11.89 -14.25
C ALA A 620 -9.91 -11.26 -12.86
N LYS A 621 -8.86 -10.69 -12.24
CA LYS A 621 -8.95 -9.95 -10.97
C LYS A 621 -9.28 -8.47 -11.19
N LEU A 622 -8.78 -7.91 -12.29
CA LEU A 622 -8.89 -6.49 -12.65
C LEU A 622 -10.28 -6.11 -13.17
N GLU A 623 -10.93 -7.01 -13.91
CA GLU A 623 -12.29 -6.81 -14.43
C GLU A 623 -13.38 -6.83 -13.35
N LYS A 624 -13.03 -7.14 -12.09
CA LYS A 624 -14.00 -7.15 -11.00
C LYS A 624 -14.57 -5.72 -10.81
N PRO A 625 -15.90 -5.56 -10.75
CA PRO A 625 -16.50 -4.30 -10.38
C PRO A 625 -16.10 -3.97 -8.94
N ILE A 626 -15.89 -2.68 -8.68
CA ILE A 626 -15.62 -2.19 -7.33
C ILE A 626 -16.66 -1.17 -6.87
N GLY A 627 -17.14 -0.30 -7.76
CA GLY A 627 -18.13 0.71 -7.43
C GLY A 627 -18.84 1.25 -8.66
N PHE A 628 -19.58 2.33 -8.49
CA PHE A 628 -20.32 2.99 -9.56
C PHE A 628 -20.17 4.51 -9.43
N THR A 629 -20.00 5.22 -10.55
CA THR A 629 -20.04 6.68 -10.62
C THR A 629 -21.22 7.13 -11.48
N SER A 630 -22.00 8.10 -11.03
CA SER A 630 -23.11 8.66 -11.81
C SER A 630 -22.70 9.84 -12.69
N VAL A 631 -21.49 10.36 -12.50
CA VAL A 631 -20.90 11.47 -13.27
C VAL A 631 -19.59 11.02 -13.93
N PRO A 632 -19.13 11.68 -15.02
CA PRO A 632 -17.79 11.47 -15.55
C PRO A 632 -16.73 11.83 -14.49
N LEU A 633 -15.65 11.05 -14.39
CA LEU A 633 -14.52 11.36 -13.50
C LEU A 633 -13.30 11.74 -14.35
N ASP A 634 -12.86 12.99 -14.24
CA ASP A 634 -11.80 13.50 -15.10
C ASP A 634 -10.40 13.31 -14.50
N ALA A 635 -9.67 12.32 -15.04
CA ALA A 635 -8.29 12.01 -14.71
C ALA A 635 -7.31 12.34 -15.84
N ARG A 636 -7.71 13.15 -16.84
CA ARG A 636 -6.85 13.54 -17.97
C ARG A 636 -5.71 14.44 -17.47
N PHE A 637 -4.50 14.26 -18.00
CA PHE A 637 -3.33 15.06 -17.63
C PHE A 637 -3.54 16.55 -17.93
N THR A 638 -4.25 16.88 -19.00
CA THR A 638 -4.64 18.26 -19.36
C THR A 638 -5.57 18.92 -18.35
N THR A 639 -6.30 18.16 -17.53
CA THR A 639 -7.09 18.67 -16.41
C THR A 639 -6.27 18.63 -15.12
N ILE A 640 -5.86 17.44 -14.67
CA ILE A 640 -5.30 17.23 -13.32
C ILE A 640 -3.94 17.89 -13.10
N ARG A 641 -3.25 18.34 -14.16
CA ARG A 641 -1.97 19.07 -14.06
C ARG A 641 -2.11 20.58 -14.33
N ALA A 642 -3.34 21.08 -14.47
CA ALA A 642 -3.64 22.47 -14.83
C ALA A 642 -4.72 23.13 -13.95
N LYS A 643 -5.72 22.37 -13.50
CA LYS A 643 -6.88 22.89 -12.78
C LYS A 643 -7.51 21.82 -11.87
N GLU A 644 -8.49 22.23 -11.06
CA GLU A 644 -9.28 21.34 -10.21
C GLU A 644 -9.92 20.19 -11.01
N SER A 645 -9.96 18.99 -10.41
CA SER A 645 -10.63 17.80 -10.97
C SER A 645 -11.63 17.25 -9.96
N ASN A 646 -12.83 16.91 -10.42
CA ASN A 646 -13.85 16.29 -9.58
C ASN A 646 -13.39 14.92 -9.05
N TYR A 647 -12.59 14.18 -9.82
CA TYR A 647 -12.01 12.92 -9.36
C TYR A 647 -10.97 13.18 -8.27
N ALA A 648 -10.09 14.16 -8.47
CA ALA A 648 -9.08 14.53 -7.48
C ALA A 648 -9.69 15.07 -6.16
N ASN A 649 -10.81 15.79 -6.23
CA ASN A 649 -11.59 16.20 -5.06
C ASN A 649 -12.06 14.98 -4.24
N PHE A 650 -12.66 13.99 -4.90
CA PHE A 650 -13.09 12.73 -4.25
C PHE A 650 -11.92 11.98 -3.60
N ILE A 651 -10.78 11.91 -4.27
CA ILE A 651 -9.56 11.27 -3.76
C ILE A 651 -9.03 11.98 -2.52
N THR A 652 -8.90 13.31 -2.58
CA THR A 652 -8.34 14.11 -1.48
C THR A 652 -9.25 14.19 -0.28
N ASP A 653 -10.57 14.21 -0.49
CA ASP A 653 -11.58 14.06 0.55
C ASP A 653 -11.46 12.72 1.24
N LEU A 654 -11.37 11.64 0.46
CA LEU A 654 -11.28 10.30 1.02
C LEU A 654 -10.03 10.12 1.87
N MET A 655 -8.88 10.64 1.44
CA MET A 655 -7.66 10.70 2.24
C MET A 655 -7.85 11.50 3.54
N ARG A 656 -8.48 12.67 3.47
CA ARG A 656 -8.72 13.55 4.62
C ARG A 656 -9.60 12.86 5.66
N PHE A 657 -10.74 12.33 5.23
CA PHE A 657 -11.73 11.69 6.09
C PHE A 657 -11.25 10.37 6.68
N TYR A 658 -10.47 9.56 5.92
CA TYR A 658 -9.93 8.30 6.43
C TYR A 658 -8.98 8.50 7.61
N TYR A 659 -8.16 9.56 7.57
CA TYR A 659 -7.20 9.88 8.63
C TYR A 659 -7.71 10.89 9.67
N GLY A 660 -8.87 11.50 9.45
CA GLY A 660 -9.36 12.60 10.31
C GLY A 660 -8.45 13.83 10.29
N ALA A 661 -7.74 14.06 9.19
CA ALA A 661 -6.81 15.19 9.05
C ALA A 661 -7.56 16.51 8.81
N ASP A 662 -6.95 17.65 9.17
CA ASP A 662 -7.51 18.98 8.90
C ASP A 662 -7.62 19.23 7.40
N CYS A 663 -6.61 18.81 6.64
CA CYS A 663 -6.50 18.99 5.20
C CYS A 663 -5.83 17.82 4.46
N THR A 664 -5.85 17.87 3.14
CA THR A 664 -5.09 16.99 2.23
C THR A 664 -4.45 17.81 1.13
N LEU A 665 -3.25 17.44 0.69
CA LEU A 665 -2.62 17.92 -0.53
C LEU A 665 -1.97 16.75 -1.28
N ILE A 666 -2.27 16.61 -2.58
CA ILE A 666 -1.54 15.71 -3.50
C ILE A 666 -1.20 16.43 -4.82
N GLY A 667 -0.04 16.11 -5.40
CA GLY A 667 0.28 16.55 -6.77
C GLY A 667 -0.53 15.77 -7.82
N GLY A 668 -0.95 16.43 -8.89
CA GLY A 668 -1.67 15.84 -10.03
C GLY A 668 -0.99 14.62 -10.64
N GLY A 669 0.36 14.58 -10.62
CA GLY A 669 1.17 13.43 -11.04
C GLY A 669 0.94 12.13 -10.24
N THR A 670 0.18 12.20 -9.14
CA THR A 670 -0.32 11.03 -8.39
C THR A 670 -1.29 10.17 -9.21
N MET A 671 -2.07 10.79 -10.09
CA MET A 671 -3.05 10.13 -10.95
C MET A 671 -2.41 9.89 -12.32
N ARG A 672 -2.44 8.65 -12.80
CA ARG A 672 -1.77 8.20 -14.03
C ARG A 672 -2.70 7.64 -15.10
N GLY A 673 -4.02 7.71 -14.88
CA GLY A 673 -5.01 7.10 -15.75
C GLY A 673 -5.18 7.75 -17.13
N ASP A 674 -4.84 9.04 -17.25
CA ASP A 674 -5.04 9.92 -18.43
C ASP A 674 -6.36 9.66 -19.18
N ALA A 675 -7.46 9.60 -18.42
CA ALA A 675 -8.75 9.17 -18.92
C ALA A 675 -9.89 9.98 -18.31
N LEU A 676 -10.95 10.13 -19.09
CA LEU A 676 -12.27 10.49 -18.59
C LEU A 676 -13.03 9.19 -18.34
N TYR A 677 -13.19 8.78 -17.07
CA TYR A 677 -13.97 7.59 -16.75
C TYR A 677 -15.47 7.93 -16.88
N PRO A 678 -16.24 7.25 -17.75
CA PRO A 678 -17.63 7.59 -17.97
C PRO A 678 -18.52 7.18 -16.77
N PRO A 679 -19.74 7.75 -16.65
CA PRO A 679 -20.77 7.24 -15.77
C PRO A 679 -20.97 5.73 -15.97
N GLY A 680 -21.03 4.98 -14.87
CA GLY A 680 -21.14 3.52 -14.88
C GLY A 680 -20.28 2.81 -13.84
N VAL A 681 -20.04 1.53 -14.10
CA VAL A 681 -19.29 0.63 -13.21
C VAL A 681 -17.79 0.93 -13.25
N LEU A 682 -17.25 1.33 -12.11
CA LEU A 682 -15.81 1.37 -11.84
C LEU A 682 -15.31 -0.04 -11.52
N LYS A 683 -14.17 -0.43 -12.07
CA LYS A 683 -13.52 -1.73 -11.88
C LYS A 683 -12.20 -1.58 -11.11
N ILE A 684 -11.68 -2.70 -10.60
CA ILE A 684 -10.36 -2.72 -9.94
C ILE A 684 -9.26 -2.19 -10.86
N ARG A 685 -9.31 -2.50 -12.17
CA ARG A 685 -8.35 -1.97 -13.16
C ARG A 685 -8.31 -0.44 -13.19
N ASP A 686 -9.46 0.21 -13.06
CA ASP A 686 -9.57 1.66 -13.27
C ASP A 686 -8.85 2.40 -12.12
N ILE A 687 -8.97 1.88 -10.90
CA ILE A 687 -8.22 2.36 -9.72
C ILE A 687 -6.72 2.07 -9.86
N VAL A 688 -6.31 0.84 -10.22
CA VAL A 688 -4.87 0.51 -10.22
C VAL A 688 -4.13 1.16 -11.39
N ASN A 689 -4.79 1.36 -12.54
CA ASN A 689 -4.24 2.14 -13.65
C ASN A 689 -4.10 3.62 -13.27
N CYS A 690 -5.05 4.18 -12.50
CA CYS A 690 -4.93 5.56 -12.03
C CYS A 690 -3.87 5.72 -10.92
N PHE A 691 -3.74 4.74 -10.02
CA PHE A 691 -2.80 4.78 -8.89
C PHE A 691 -1.84 3.58 -8.92
N PRO A 692 -0.87 3.54 -9.86
CA PRO A 692 0.05 2.40 -10.03
C PRO A 692 1.19 2.39 -9.00
N PHE A 693 1.43 3.53 -8.34
CA PHE A 693 2.51 3.69 -7.34
C PHE A 693 2.16 3.02 -6.01
N GLU A 694 3.15 2.36 -5.41
CA GLU A 694 3.06 1.69 -4.10
C GLU A 694 3.41 2.64 -2.93
N ASP A 695 3.18 3.94 -3.11
CA ASP A 695 3.48 5.00 -2.13
C ASP A 695 2.32 5.15 -1.12
N PRO A 696 2.55 4.99 0.19
CA PRO A 696 1.50 5.09 1.20
C PRO A 696 0.97 6.52 1.36
N VAL A 697 -0.29 6.62 1.82
CA VAL A 697 -0.83 7.85 2.38
C VAL A 697 -0.30 8.01 3.80
N VAL A 698 0.23 9.18 4.08
CA VAL A 698 0.92 9.54 5.32
C VAL A 698 0.28 10.79 5.91
N VAL A 699 0.45 11.01 7.22
CA VAL A 699 -0.09 12.19 7.89
C VAL A 699 1.06 12.95 8.55
N ILE A 700 1.23 14.19 8.14
CA ILE A 700 2.24 15.12 8.70
C ILE A 700 1.55 16.27 9.41
N ARG A 701 2.19 16.82 10.45
CA ARG A 701 1.78 18.02 11.16
C ARG A 701 2.79 19.13 10.90
N LEU A 702 2.32 20.24 10.34
CA LEU A 702 3.15 21.34 9.85
C LEU A 702 2.44 22.69 10.04
N SER A 703 3.19 23.78 10.00
CA SER A 703 2.65 25.15 10.10
C SER A 703 1.85 25.55 8.86
N GLY A 704 0.91 26.48 9.00
CA GLY A 704 0.22 27.07 7.85
C GLY A 704 1.18 27.77 6.88
N ALA A 705 2.31 28.30 7.36
CA ALA A 705 3.38 28.83 6.52
C ALA A 705 3.96 27.76 5.58
N ASN A 706 4.19 26.53 6.07
CA ASN A 706 4.69 25.44 5.23
C ASN A 706 3.63 24.95 4.23
N ILE A 707 2.33 24.98 4.60
CA ILE A 707 1.22 24.66 3.68
C ILE A 707 1.17 25.67 2.53
N LEU A 708 1.29 26.97 2.82
CA LEU A 708 1.37 28.02 1.80
C LEU A 708 2.58 27.81 0.87
N ALA A 709 3.76 27.53 1.42
CA ALA A 709 4.98 27.27 0.63
C ALA A 709 4.85 26.02 -0.27
N ALA A 710 4.18 24.97 0.21
CA ALA A 710 3.88 23.78 -0.59
C ALA A 710 2.92 24.08 -1.75
N LEU A 711 1.88 24.89 -1.50
CA LEU A 711 0.94 25.34 -2.55
C LEU A 711 1.64 26.24 -3.58
N GLU A 712 2.52 27.16 -3.16
CA GLU A 712 3.34 27.98 -4.06
C GLU A 712 4.23 27.13 -4.98
N ASN A 713 4.88 26.07 -4.45
CA ASN A 713 5.58 25.10 -5.30
C ASN A 713 4.62 24.45 -6.31
N GLY A 714 3.44 24.03 -5.86
CA GLY A 714 2.43 23.41 -6.72
C GLY A 714 2.01 24.31 -7.90
N PHE A 715 1.83 25.61 -7.68
CA PHE A 715 1.46 26.58 -8.73
C PHE A 715 2.66 27.12 -9.52
N SER A 716 3.89 26.91 -9.07
CA SER A 716 5.12 27.56 -9.58
C SER A 716 5.40 27.35 -11.08
N LYS A 717 4.96 26.24 -11.67
CA LYS A 717 5.30 25.83 -13.04
C LYS A 717 4.14 25.87 -14.04
N ILE A 718 2.95 26.30 -13.62
CA ILE A 718 1.83 26.54 -14.54
C ILE A 718 2.26 27.57 -15.61
N PRO A 719 2.01 27.33 -16.91
CA PRO A 719 1.09 26.33 -17.49
C PRO A 719 1.72 25.00 -17.97
N ALA A 720 2.96 24.66 -17.59
CA ALA A 720 3.73 23.53 -18.16
C ALA A 720 3.25 22.09 -17.79
N LEU A 721 1.96 21.92 -17.45
CA LEU A 721 1.30 20.64 -17.11
C LEU A 721 2.14 19.74 -16.19
N GLU A 722 2.63 20.30 -15.10
CA GLU A 722 3.52 19.60 -14.18
C GLU A 722 2.81 18.63 -13.24
N GLY A 723 3.53 17.58 -12.85
CA GLY A 723 3.09 16.63 -11.82
C GLY A 723 2.78 17.30 -10.48
N ARG A 724 3.42 18.43 -10.18
CA ARG A 724 3.26 19.15 -8.91
C ARG A 724 1.97 19.93 -8.74
N PHE A 725 1.13 20.11 -9.76
CA PHE A 725 -0.12 20.86 -9.61
C PHE A 725 -0.94 20.36 -8.41
N PRO A 726 -1.32 21.19 -7.43
CA PRO A 726 -1.85 20.71 -6.16
C PRO A 726 -3.36 20.47 -6.25
N HIS A 727 -3.80 19.28 -5.84
CA HIS A 727 -5.21 18.99 -5.52
C HIS A 727 -5.39 18.92 -4.02
N VAL A 728 -6.50 19.47 -3.51
CA VAL A 728 -6.70 19.71 -2.09
C VAL A 728 -8.06 19.30 -1.55
N SER A 729 -8.09 19.00 -0.25
CA SER A 729 -9.32 18.91 0.56
C SER A 729 -9.12 19.65 1.88
N GLY A 730 -10.16 20.32 2.37
CA GLY A 730 -10.09 21.19 3.55
C GLY A 730 -9.44 22.57 3.33
N ILE A 731 -8.83 22.79 2.16
CA ILE A 731 -8.23 24.06 1.74
C ILE A 731 -9.08 24.66 0.61
N GLN A 732 -9.24 25.98 0.62
CA GLN A 732 -9.65 26.76 -0.56
C GLN A 732 -8.54 27.76 -0.88
N VAL A 733 -8.13 27.85 -2.14
CA VAL A 733 -7.00 28.68 -2.59
C VAL A 733 -7.34 29.42 -3.88
N VAL A 734 -6.98 30.70 -3.92
CA VAL A 734 -7.06 31.56 -5.09
C VAL A 734 -5.64 31.96 -5.49
N TYR A 735 -5.30 31.80 -6.77
CA TYR A 735 -3.96 32.09 -7.29
C TYR A 735 -4.01 32.87 -8.60
N ASP A 736 -2.94 33.62 -8.87
CA ASP A 736 -2.73 34.37 -10.10
C ASP A 736 -1.49 33.82 -10.84
N PRO A 737 -1.64 33.13 -11.98
CA PRO A 737 -0.51 32.60 -12.74
C PRO A 737 0.33 33.68 -13.43
N SER A 738 -0.15 34.93 -13.53
CA SER A 738 0.62 36.05 -14.06
C SER A 738 1.69 36.56 -13.09
N LEU A 739 1.56 36.25 -11.79
CA LEU A 739 2.54 36.61 -10.78
C LEU A 739 3.78 35.69 -10.82
N PRO A 740 4.96 36.18 -10.37
CA PRO A 740 6.16 35.38 -10.26
C PRO A 740 5.95 34.12 -9.40
N ALA A 741 6.59 33.02 -9.79
CA ALA A 741 6.58 31.78 -9.00
C ALA A 741 7.08 32.02 -7.57
N GLY A 742 6.35 31.51 -6.56
CA GLY A 742 6.62 31.78 -5.15
C GLY A 742 5.84 32.98 -4.58
N ALA A 743 5.06 33.69 -5.41
CA ALA A 743 4.14 34.74 -5.01
C ALA A 743 2.83 34.68 -5.82
N ARG A 744 2.37 33.47 -6.19
CA ARG A 744 1.16 33.26 -7.00
C ARG A 744 -0.12 33.18 -6.17
N ILE A 745 -0.06 32.83 -4.88
CA ILE A 745 -1.24 32.73 -4.03
C ILE A 745 -1.70 34.12 -3.59
N THR A 746 -2.96 34.45 -3.88
CA THR A 746 -3.59 35.71 -3.44
C THR A 746 -4.43 35.52 -2.18
N GLU A 747 -5.16 34.40 -2.09
CA GLU A 747 -5.98 34.06 -0.92
C GLU A 747 -5.88 32.57 -0.62
N CYS A 748 -5.87 32.19 0.67
CA CYS A 748 -5.88 30.80 1.11
C CYS A 748 -6.63 30.65 2.44
N PHE A 749 -7.57 29.71 2.48
CA PHE A 749 -8.44 29.43 3.61
C PHE A 749 -8.30 27.97 4.05
N MET A 750 -8.42 27.73 5.35
CA MET A 750 -8.51 26.42 5.96
C MET A 750 -9.93 26.24 6.51
N GLY A 751 -10.75 25.44 5.83
CA GLY A 751 -12.20 25.45 6.04
C GLY A 751 -12.79 26.80 5.62
N ALA A 752 -13.41 27.51 6.58
CA ALA A 752 -14.04 28.81 6.36
C ALA A 752 -13.17 30.02 6.78
N GLU A 753 -12.04 29.78 7.46
CA GLU A 753 -11.19 30.83 8.03
C GLU A 753 -9.91 31.01 7.18
N PRO A 754 -9.34 32.23 7.07
CA PRO A 754 -8.03 32.43 6.47
C PRO A 754 -6.96 31.55 7.15
N ILE A 755 -6.00 31.05 6.37
CA ILE A 755 -4.96 30.18 6.93
C ILE A 755 -4.02 30.96 7.88
N ASP A 756 -3.99 30.53 9.14
CA ASP A 756 -3.05 31.04 10.14
C ASP A 756 -1.67 30.44 9.89
N LYS A 757 -0.66 31.29 9.71
CA LYS A 757 0.71 30.88 9.33
C LYS A 757 1.45 30.15 10.46
N ASP A 758 1.18 30.51 11.70
CA ASP A 758 1.91 30.01 12.88
C ASP A 758 1.22 28.79 13.50
N LYS A 759 -0.10 28.66 13.31
CA LYS A 759 -0.86 27.47 13.70
C LYS A 759 -0.37 26.22 12.97
N LYS A 760 -0.25 25.12 13.71
CA LYS A 760 0.00 23.77 13.16
C LYS A 760 -1.31 23.10 12.77
N TYR A 761 -1.29 22.43 11.62
CA TYR A 761 -2.39 21.62 11.07
C TYR A 761 -1.89 20.21 10.75
N THR A 762 -2.80 19.25 10.70
CA THR A 762 -2.56 17.90 10.18
C THR A 762 -2.95 17.83 8.70
N MET A 763 -2.05 17.29 7.89
CA MET A 763 -2.23 17.12 6.45
C MET A 763 -2.03 15.65 6.08
N ALA A 764 -3.02 15.05 5.43
CA ALA A 764 -2.80 13.80 4.70
C ALA A 764 -2.14 14.09 3.34
N THR A 765 -1.10 13.35 2.99
CA THR A 765 -0.40 13.46 1.70
C THR A 765 0.23 12.11 1.35
N ARG A 766 1.13 12.02 0.38
CA ARG A 766 1.90 10.79 0.10
C ARG A 766 3.32 10.86 0.65
N GLY A 767 3.92 9.72 0.97
CA GLY A 767 5.30 9.63 1.46
C GLY A 767 6.33 10.30 0.54
N TYR A 768 6.16 10.16 -0.78
CA TYR A 768 6.96 10.89 -1.78
C TYR A 768 6.95 12.41 -1.58
N MET A 769 5.79 13.00 -1.29
CA MET A 769 5.66 14.45 -1.11
C MET A 769 6.16 14.90 0.26
N ALA A 770 5.87 14.12 1.31
CA ALA A 770 6.39 14.33 2.66
C ALA A 770 7.92 14.15 2.80
N THR A 771 8.58 13.60 1.78
CA THR A 771 10.06 13.54 1.68
C THR A 771 10.64 14.62 0.76
N GLY A 772 9.83 15.60 0.33
CA GLY A 772 10.27 16.79 -0.39
C GLY A 772 10.32 16.68 -1.92
N LYS A 773 9.92 15.54 -2.49
CA LYS A 773 9.99 15.28 -3.95
C LYS A 773 9.06 16.17 -4.76
N ASP A 774 9.34 16.33 -6.06
CA ASP A 774 8.65 17.25 -6.97
C ASP A 774 8.55 18.71 -6.43
N GLY A 775 9.60 19.13 -5.71
CA GLY A 775 9.73 20.46 -5.12
C GLY A 775 8.99 20.68 -3.79
N TYR A 776 8.33 19.67 -3.24
CA TYR A 776 7.53 19.79 -2.00
C TYR A 776 8.36 19.82 -0.70
N THR A 777 9.55 20.42 -0.73
CA THR A 777 10.49 20.46 0.41
C THR A 777 9.89 21.03 1.69
N ALA A 778 8.94 21.98 1.59
CA ALA A 778 8.19 22.52 2.72
C ALA A 778 7.37 21.48 3.53
N LEU A 779 7.09 20.30 2.95
CA LEU A 779 6.42 19.18 3.63
C LEU A 779 7.40 18.24 4.35
N SER A 780 8.72 18.45 4.24
CA SER A 780 9.73 17.54 4.79
C SER A 780 10.03 17.79 6.28
N PRO A 781 10.57 16.78 7.00
CA PRO A 781 11.06 16.95 8.37
C PRO A 781 12.17 17.99 8.51
N GLU A 782 12.99 18.17 7.46
CA GLU A 782 14.06 19.18 7.45
C GLU A 782 13.49 20.61 7.52
N MET A 783 12.28 20.81 6.98
CA MET A 783 11.51 22.06 7.07
C MET A 783 10.56 22.11 8.28
N GLY A 784 10.68 21.16 9.22
CA GLY A 784 9.95 21.17 10.49
C GLY A 784 8.59 20.47 10.48
N ALA A 785 8.28 19.63 9.48
CA ALA A 785 7.10 18.78 9.50
C ALA A 785 7.27 17.58 10.46
N GLU A 786 6.29 17.36 11.34
CA GLU A 786 6.24 16.22 12.26
C GLU A 786 5.43 15.07 11.65
N TRP A 787 5.98 13.85 11.60
CA TRP A 787 5.20 12.69 11.18
C TRP A 787 4.22 12.26 12.28
N VAL A 788 2.92 12.23 11.95
CA VAL A 788 1.83 11.73 12.80
C VAL A 788 1.47 10.29 12.42
N VAL A 789 1.51 10.00 11.11
CA VAL A 789 1.46 8.64 10.54
C VAL A 789 2.57 8.58 9.49
N ASP A 790 3.59 7.78 9.76
CA ASP A 790 4.72 7.50 8.87
C ASP A 790 4.35 6.60 7.68
N ASP A 791 5.31 6.35 6.80
CA ASP A 791 5.17 5.46 5.64
C ASP A 791 4.96 3.98 6.02
N GLU A 792 5.44 3.55 7.20
CA GLU A 792 5.26 2.18 7.68
C GLU A 792 3.81 1.90 8.15
N ASN A 793 3.22 2.88 8.81
CA ASN A 793 1.85 2.87 9.33
C ASN A 793 0.83 3.43 8.32
N GLY A 794 1.31 4.07 7.25
CA GLY A 794 0.52 4.60 6.16
C GLY A 794 -0.27 3.53 5.38
N THR A 795 -1.44 3.91 4.87
CA THR A 795 -2.33 3.05 4.09
C THR A 795 -2.22 3.44 2.62
N MET A 796 -2.04 2.46 1.74
CA MET A 796 -2.00 2.71 0.29
C MET A 796 -3.31 3.35 -0.18
N LEU A 797 -3.25 4.39 -1.01
CA LEU A 797 -4.45 5.07 -1.52
C LEU A 797 -5.43 4.11 -2.21
N SER A 798 -4.89 3.12 -2.94
CA SER A 798 -5.68 2.06 -3.58
C SER A 798 -6.39 1.13 -2.58
N ILE A 799 -5.92 1.02 -1.33
CA ILE A 799 -6.61 0.32 -0.24
C ILE A 799 -7.73 1.20 0.36
N ILE A 800 -7.47 2.49 0.58
CA ILE A 800 -8.49 3.44 1.08
C ILE A 800 -9.70 3.48 0.12
N LEU A 801 -9.44 3.59 -1.19
CA LEU A 801 -10.48 3.51 -2.23
C LEU A 801 -11.23 2.19 -2.21
N ARG A 802 -10.52 1.07 -2.05
CA ARG A 802 -11.15 -0.26 -1.93
C ARG A 802 -12.06 -0.33 -0.71
N GLN A 803 -11.61 0.16 0.44
CA GLN A 803 -12.39 0.16 1.68
C GLN A 803 -13.63 1.05 1.60
N TYR A 804 -13.53 2.22 0.97
CA TYR A 804 -14.68 3.11 0.74
C TYR A 804 -15.80 2.40 -0.02
N PHE A 805 -15.50 1.86 -1.21
CA PHE A 805 -16.51 1.19 -2.02
C PHE A 805 -17.04 -0.10 -1.37
N LEU A 806 -16.18 -0.85 -0.66
CA LEU A 806 -16.63 -1.98 0.16
C LEU A 806 -17.56 -1.54 1.29
N SER A 807 -17.31 -0.40 1.95
CA SER A 807 -18.21 0.13 2.99
C SER A 807 -19.55 0.58 2.42
N GLN A 808 -19.59 1.21 1.24
CA GLN A 808 -20.85 1.53 0.56
C GLN A 808 -21.65 0.25 0.24
N ARG A 809 -20.95 -0.83 -0.15
CA ARG A 809 -21.57 -2.14 -0.40
C ARG A 809 -22.18 -2.76 0.86
N VAL A 810 -21.60 -2.50 2.04
CA VAL A 810 -22.07 -3.02 3.34
C VAL A 810 -23.18 -2.15 3.94
N VAL A 811 -23.13 -0.82 3.76
CA VAL A 811 -24.14 0.12 4.26
C VAL A 811 -25.47 0.01 3.47
N GLY A 812 -25.45 -0.50 2.23
CA GLY A 812 -26.60 -0.64 1.34
C GLY A 812 -27.49 -1.88 1.52
N ARG A 813 -27.96 -2.19 2.75
CA ARG A 813 -28.95 -3.26 3.05
C ARG A 813 -29.84 -2.81 4.23
N TRP A 814 -31.18 -2.74 4.19
CA TRP A 814 -32.23 -3.24 3.30
C TRP A 814 -33.35 -2.19 3.02
N LYS A 815 -33.93 -2.20 1.80
CA LYS A 815 -35.40 -2.10 1.56
C LYS A 815 -35.77 -2.68 0.17
N CYS A 816 -35.77 -4.01 0.03
CA CYS A 816 -36.16 -4.66 -1.23
C CYS A 816 -37.67 -5.02 -1.21
N GLY A 817 -38.49 -4.20 -1.86
CA GLY A 817 -39.95 -4.36 -1.90
C GLY A 817 -40.44 -5.37 -2.94
N ARG A 818 -41.72 -5.75 -2.86
CA ARG A 818 -42.40 -6.74 -3.73
C ARG A 818 -42.27 -6.41 -5.24
N THR A 819 -42.09 -5.14 -5.59
CA THR A 819 -41.90 -4.62 -6.95
C THR A 819 -40.67 -5.19 -7.65
N THR A 820 -39.53 -5.31 -6.95
CA THR A 820 -38.24 -5.70 -7.53
C THR A 820 -38.28 -7.12 -8.12
N ARG A 821 -39.04 -8.03 -7.49
CA ARG A 821 -39.18 -9.42 -7.94
C ARG A 821 -39.94 -9.54 -9.28
N ASN A 822 -40.86 -8.62 -9.58
CA ASN A 822 -41.57 -8.59 -10.86
C ASN A 822 -40.72 -7.94 -11.97
N PHE A 823 -39.95 -6.90 -11.65
CA PHE A 823 -39.02 -6.26 -12.59
C PHE A 823 -38.05 -7.27 -13.22
N PHE A 824 -37.43 -8.13 -12.39
CA PHE A 824 -36.51 -9.17 -12.88
C PHE A 824 -37.17 -10.19 -13.81
N LYS A 825 -38.47 -10.47 -13.68
CA LYS A 825 -39.19 -11.38 -14.59
C LYS A 825 -39.41 -10.73 -15.96
N THR A 826 -39.80 -9.45 -15.99
CA THR A 826 -40.05 -8.70 -17.22
C THR A 826 -38.76 -8.32 -17.96
N PHE A 827 -37.69 -7.94 -17.24
CA PHE A 827 -36.39 -7.58 -17.82
C PHE A 827 -35.72 -8.77 -18.54
N LYS A 828 -35.83 -9.97 -17.97
CA LYS A 828 -35.33 -11.21 -18.60
C LYS A 828 -36.05 -11.53 -19.91
N ASN A 829 -37.35 -11.23 -19.99
CA ASN A 829 -38.16 -11.43 -21.20
C ASN A 829 -37.84 -10.40 -22.28
N SER A 830 -37.69 -9.11 -21.92
CA SER A 830 -37.35 -8.03 -22.86
C SER A 830 -36.00 -8.24 -23.55
N LEU A 831 -35.01 -8.79 -22.84
CA LEU A 831 -33.70 -9.18 -23.40
C LEU A 831 -33.77 -10.37 -24.37
N ALA A 832 -34.79 -11.22 -24.27
CA ALA A 832 -35.03 -12.30 -25.23
C ALA A 832 -35.69 -11.79 -26.52
N GLU A 833 -36.54 -10.74 -26.43
CA GLU A 833 -37.23 -10.15 -27.58
C GLU A 833 -36.33 -9.26 -28.46
N HIS A 834 -35.28 -8.65 -27.90
CA HIS A 834 -34.39 -7.71 -28.61
C HIS A 834 -33.11 -8.33 -29.20
N GLY A 835 -33.02 -9.66 -29.30
CA GLY A 835 -32.04 -10.35 -30.14
C GLY A 835 -30.56 -10.28 -29.74
N GLN A 836 -30.21 -9.73 -28.57
CA GLN A 836 -28.81 -9.64 -28.10
C GLN A 836 -28.27 -10.89 -27.40
N LEU A 837 -29.03 -11.99 -27.37
CA LEU A 837 -28.59 -13.30 -26.89
C LEU A 837 -28.86 -14.37 -27.94
N VAL A 838 -27.81 -14.82 -28.64
CA VAL A 838 -27.84 -16.02 -29.47
C VAL A 838 -27.91 -17.24 -28.55
N GLN A 839 -29.12 -17.75 -28.30
CA GLN A 839 -29.32 -19.06 -27.67
C GLN A 839 -29.27 -20.17 -28.73
N SER A 840 -28.56 -21.25 -28.42
CA SER A 840 -28.50 -22.43 -29.29
C SER A 840 -29.76 -23.29 -29.16
N GLU A 841 -30.22 -23.85 -30.28
CA GLU A 841 -31.53 -24.51 -30.41
C GLU A 841 -31.77 -25.69 -29.43
N LYS A 842 -30.69 -26.31 -28.91
CA LYS A 842 -30.78 -27.41 -27.93
C LYS A 842 -31.35 -27.02 -26.56
N ALA A 843 -31.57 -25.74 -26.28
CA ALA A 843 -32.19 -25.30 -25.02
C ALA A 843 -33.73 -25.43 -25.02
N ARG A 844 -34.39 -25.42 -26.19
CA ARG A 844 -35.87 -25.39 -26.27
C ARG A 844 -36.56 -26.71 -25.95
N GLU A 845 -35.94 -27.85 -26.25
CA GLU A 845 -36.58 -29.17 -26.11
C GLU A 845 -36.73 -29.67 -24.65
N ASN A 846 -36.13 -29.00 -23.66
CA ASN A 846 -36.13 -29.43 -22.25
C ASN A 846 -37.11 -28.66 -21.35
N GLU A 847 -37.64 -27.50 -21.76
CA GLU A 847 -38.57 -26.71 -20.91
C GLU A 847 -40.07 -27.07 -21.13
N GLU A 848 -40.45 -27.68 -22.27
CA GLU A 848 -41.84 -28.11 -22.54
C GLU A 848 -42.27 -29.40 -21.80
N ARG A 849 -41.57 -29.81 -20.73
CA ARG A 849 -41.72 -31.15 -20.13
C ARG A 849 -41.95 -31.22 -18.62
N SER A 850 -42.16 -30.10 -17.93
CA SER A 850 -42.21 -30.07 -16.45
C SER A 850 -43.33 -29.25 -15.81
N ASP A 851 -44.35 -28.80 -16.55
CA ASP A 851 -45.44 -27.94 -16.03
C ASP A 851 -46.73 -28.70 -15.63
N ASP A 852 -46.73 -30.04 -15.70
CA ASP A 852 -47.80 -30.90 -15.17
C ASP A 852 -47.29 -31.71 -13.94
N ASP A 853 -47.53 -31.23 -12.72
CA ASP A 853 -48.35 -31.97 -11.73
C ASP A 853 -48.54 -31.25 -10.37
N GLN A 854 -49.76 -31.42 -9.85
CA GLN A 854 -50.42 -30.86 -8.67
C GLN A 854 -49.83 -31.34 -7.32
N ASP A 855 -49.68 -30.48 -6.30
CA ASP A 855 -50.66 -30.09 -5.24
C ASP A 855 -50.89 -31.10 -4.09
N SER A 856 -50.60 -30.69 -2.85
CA SER A 856 -51.37 -31.03 -1.61
C SER A 856 -50.78 -30.30 -0.38
N GLY A 857 -51.65 -29.84 0.54
CA GLY A 857 -51.34 -28.97 1.70
C GLY A 857 -50.63 -29.63 2.91
N SER A 858 -50.55 -29.00 4.10
CA SER A 858 -51.49 -28.03 4.72
C SER A 858 -50.85 -27.10 5.80
N ASP A 859 -51.70 -26.22 6.36
CA ASP A 859 -51.46 -25.11 7.32
C ASP A 859 -50.57 -25.32 8.57
N ASP A 860 -49.98 -24.20 9.05
CA ASP A 860 -50.18 -23.68 10.43
C ASP A 860 -49.75 -22.19 10.53
N THR A 861 -50.41 -21.38 11.38
CA THR A 861 -50.34 -19.89 11.38
C THR A 861 -49.77 -19.23 12.65
N GLU A 862 -48.89 -18.23 12.45
CA GLU A 862 -48.69 -16.97 13.23
C GLU A 862 -47.64 -16.11 12.48
N GLY A 863 -47.59 -14.77 12.51
CA GLY A 863 -48.53 -13.75 13.01
C GLY A 863 -47.92 -12.33 12.85
N GLU A 864 -48.68 -11.33 12.34
CA GLU A 864 -48.21 -9.96 12.10
C GLU A 864 -49.07 -8.89 12.80
N HIS A 865 -48.47 -7.76 13.20
CA HIS A 865 -49.16 -6.61 13.82
C HIS A 865 -49.24 -5.41 12.86
N GLU A 866 -50.46 -5.03 12.44
CA GLU A 866 -50.71 -3.82 11.63
C GLU A 866 -50.77 -2.53 12.48
N MET A 867 -50.35 -1.40 11.88
CA MET A 867 -50.54 -0.06 12.44
C MET A 867 -51.98 0.45 12.21
N THR A 868 -52.45 1.34 13.08
CA THR A 868 -53.79 1.92 12.98
C THR A 868 -53.86 3.16 12.09
N GLU A 869 -55.00 3.36 11.43
CA GLU A 869 -55.32 4.48 10.51
C GLU A 869 -55.04 5.90 11.08
N ARG A 870 -54.99 6.05 12.42
CA ARG A 870 -54.58 7.29 13.10
C ARG A 870 -53.09 7.60 12.92
N GLN A 871 -52.24 6.58 12.85
CA GLN A 871 -50.79 6.73 12.71
C GLN A 871 -50.43 7.17 11.28
N GLU A 872 -51.07 6.60 10.26
CA GLU A 872 -50.92 7.04 8.86
C GLU A 872 -51.30 8.52 8.67
N LYS A 873 -52.44 8.94 9.25
CA LYS A 873 -52.89 10.33 9.24
C LYS A 873 -51.96 11.28 10.00
N LEU A 874 -51.14 10.79 10.93
CA LEU A 874 -50.11 11.57 11.61
C LEU A 874 -48.84 11.71 10.76
N VAL A 875 -48.36 10.60 10.18
CA VAL A 875 -47.20 10.56 9.27
C VAL A 875 -47.44 11.44 8.04
N GLY A 876 -48.62 11.36 7.42
CA GLY A 876 -49.00 12.21 6.29
C GLY A 876 -49.05 13.71 6.60
N ARG A 877 -49.35 14.10 7.85
CA ARG A 877 -49.27 15.51 8.30
C ARG A 877 -47.83 15.95 8.56
N MET A 878 -47.00 15.10 9.16
CA MET A 878 -45.58 15.39 9.35
C MET A 878 -44.84 15.53 8.02
N GLY A 879 -45.07 14.62 7.06
CA GLY A 879 -44.47 14.71 5.72
C GLY A 879 -44.82 16.02 5.00
N LYS A 880 -46.10 16.42 5.02
CA LYS A 880 -46.54 17.71 4.43
C LYS A 880 -45.98 18.94 5.16
N LYS A 881 -45.75 18.86 6.48
CA LYS A 881 -45.09 19.91 7.25
C LYS A 881 -43.60 20.02 6.89
N TRP A 882 -42.91 18.90 6.70
CA TRP A 882 -41.51 18.85 6.30
C TRP A 882 -41.29 19.32 4.85
N ALA A 883 -42.10 18.87 3.89
CA ALA A 883 -42.02 19.36 2.50
C ALA A 883 -42.19 20.89 2.40
N ARG A 884 -43.08 21.46 3.22
CA ARG A 884 -43.28 22.93 3.32
C ARG A 884 -42.12 23.65 4.02
N LEU A 885 -41.44 23.02 4.97
CA LEU A 885 -40.25 23.59 5.63
C LEU A 885 -39.00 23.50 4.75
N ALA A 886 -38.91 22.49 3.88
CA ALA A 886 -37.80 22.27 2.95
C ALA A 886 -37.93 23.06 1.62
N GLY A 887 -39.00 23.85 1.43
CA GLY A 887 -39.18 24.69 0.25
C GLY A 887 -39.46 23.95 -1.06
N VAL A 888 -39.67 22.62 -1.03
CA VAL A 888 -39.81 21.81 -2.25
C VAL A 888 -41.22 21.93 -2.83
N GLY A 889 -41.41 22.91 -3.72
CA GLY A 889 -42.56 22.99 -4.62
C GLY A 889 -42.46 21.91 -5.69
N GLY A 890 -43.46 21.04 -5.82
CA GLY A 890 -43.39 19.87 -6.70
C GLY A 890 -43.62 20.19 -8.18
N GLY A 891 -42.93 19.46 -9.07
CA GLY A 891 -43.34 19.36 -10.47
C GLY A 891 -42.25 19.07 -11.51
N LYS A 892 -41.78 17.81 -11.58
CA LYS A 892 -41.43 17.01 -12.78
C LYS A 892 -40.37 15.95 -12.44
N THR A 893 -40.66 14.69 -12.74
CA THR A 893 -39.75 13.55 -12.56
C THR A 893 -39.19 13.08 -13.91
N TYR A 894 -37.87 12.91 -13.98
CA TYR A 894 -37.17 12.20 -15.05
C TYR A 894 -36.25 11.15 -14.40
N GLY A 895 -36.35 9.90 -14.86
CA GLY A 895 -35.37 8.85 -14.59
C GLY A 895 -35.32 8.28 -13.17
N GLU A 896 -36.24 7.38 -12.83
CA GLU A 896 -36.11 6.49 -11.66
C GLU A 896 -36.13 5.02 -12.11
N ASP A 897 -34.98 4.34 -12.00
CA ASP A 897 -34.82 2.94 -11.59
C ASP A 897 -33.32 2.59 -11.58
N VAL A 898 -32.62 3.00 -10.50
CA VAL A 898 -31.24 2.60 -10.20
C VAL A 898 -31.16 2.18 -8.74
N ASP A 899 -30.87 0.91 -8.48
CA ASP A 899 -30.29 0.50 -7.19
C ASP A 899 -29.32 -0.68 -7.36
N TRP A 900 -28.05 -0.42 -7.10
CA TRP A 900 -27.28 -1.24 -6.17
C TRP A 900 -26.10 -0.43 -5.62
N THR A 901 -26.28 0.08 -4.40
CA THR A 901 -25.26 0.73 -3.54
C THR A 901 -24.75 2.08 -4.07
N SER A 902 -25.04 3.15 -3.32
CA SER A 902 -24.92 4.57 -3.69
C SER A 902 -23.77 4.92 -4.64
N ALA A 903 -24.15 5.34 -5.86
CA ALA A 903 -23.22 5.89 -6.84
C ALA A 903 -22.46 7.10 -6.27
N ILE A 904 -21.15 7.20 -6.54
CA ILE A 904 -20.43 8.45 -6.28
C ILE A 904 -20.79 9.49 -7.34
N ALA A 905 -20.93 10.74 -6.89
CA ALA A 905 -21.16 11.90 -7.76
C ALA A 905 -20.21 13.05 -7.39
N PRO A 906 -18.88 12.90 -7.55
CA PRO A 906 -17.93 13.96 -7.20
C PRO A 906 -18.13 15.22 -8.05
N LYS A 907 -17.98 16.38 -7.42
CA LYS A 907 -18.22 17.69 -8.04
C LYS A 907 -16.95 18.52 -8.05
N LEU A 908 -16.90 19.47 -8.98
CA LEU A 908 -16.06 20.65 -8.83
C LEU A 908 -16.70 21.55 -7.77
N GLU A 909 -15.90 22.06 -6.85
CA GLU A 909 -16.35 22.86 -5.70
C GLU A 909 -15.72 24.26 -5.68
N GLY A 910 -14.75 24.55 -6.57
CA GLY A 910 -14.03 25.82 -6.58
C GLY A 910 -13.02 25.94 -5.43
N ARG A 911 -12.44 24.80 -5.02
CA ARG A 911 -11.35 24.70 -4.05
C ARG A 911 -10.08 25.35 -4.56
N ILE A 912 -9.84 25.31 -5.88
CA ILE A 912 -8.68 25.91 -6.54
C ILE A 912 -9.20 26.81 -7.66
N ARG A 913 -8.99 28.13 -7.52
CA ARG A 913 -9.51 29.13 -8.46
C ARG A 913 -8.42 30.09 -8.93
N THR A 914 -8.54 30.52 -10.17
CA THR A 914 -7.75 31.61 -10.74
C THR A 914 -8.36 32.96 -10.33
N VAL A 915 -7.55 34.01 -10.15
CA VAL A 915 -8.08 35.36 -9.93
C VAL A 915 -9.01 35.77 -11.08
N GLY A 916 -10.24 36.18 -10.73
CA GLY A 916 -11.28 36.56 -11.69
C GLY A 916 -12.18 35.41 -12.16
N GLU A 917 -11.90 34.17 -11.77
CA GLU A 917 -12.72 33.00 -12.09
C GLU A 917 -14.00 32.96 -11.22
N ALA A 918 -15.16 32.86 -11.87
CA ALA A 918 -16.45 32.81 -11.18
C ALA A 918 -16.63 31.48 -10.41
N MET A 919 -17.50 31.48 -9.39
CA MET A 919 -17.92 30.22 -8.76
C MET A 919 -18.69 29.37 -9.79
N PRO A 920 -18.40 28.06 -9.92
CA PRO A 920 -19.11 27.19 -10.84
C PRO A 920 -20.62 27.27 -10.63
N THR A 921 -21.35 27.56 -11.70
CA THR A 921 -22.80 27.57 -11.68
C THR A 921 -23.35 26.14 -11.72
N GLY A 922 -24.59 25.94 -11.28
CA GLY A 922 -25.17 24.59 -11.14
C GLY A 922 -25.29 23.79 -12.44
N GLU A 923 -25.14 24.43 -13.60
CA GLU A 923 -25.16 23.80 -14.93
C GLU A 923 -23.76 23.29 -15.34
N GLU A 924 -22.67 23.99 -14.99
CA GLU A 924 -21.28 23.57 -15.24
C GLU A 924 -20.83 22.36 -14.41
N VAL A 925 -21.67 21.92 -13.46
CA VAL A 925 -21.45 20.74 -12.61
C VAL A 925 -22.03 19.46 -13.24
N LEU A 926 -22.65 19.55 -14.41
CA LEU A 926 -23.37 18.45 -15.08
C LEU A 926 -22.89 18.11 -16.51
N GLU A 927 -21.97 18.89 -17.10
CA GLU A 927 -21.25 18.56 -18.35
C GLU A 927 -19.90 17.87 -18.07
#